data_AF-A0A2H9SR13-F1
#
_entry.id   AF-A0A2H9SR13-F1
#
_cell.length_a   1.000
_cell.length_b   1.000
_cell.length_c   1.000
_cell.angle_alpha   90.00
_cell.angle_beta   90.00
_cell.angle_gamma   90.00
#
_symmetry.space_group_name_H-M   'P 1'
#
loop_
_entity.id
_entity.type
_entity.pdbx_description
1 polymer ?
#
loop_
_entity_poly.entity_id
_entity_poly.type
_entity_poly.pdbx_seq_one_letter_code
_entity_poly.pdbx_strand_id
1 'polypeptide(L)'
;MGAVTLNSIPVYPVLPANQADRVKVRAKLEGEGNGTSSLKDLAFANYRIPTTDPQEKIRRAAELNNWRFCLEKSRASIENHLEQRVSLVFMQAVLCYKTNYRFREGHTLHQGYNAQSLSYQGGVHEFNAAHRATVPCIYARSPQTQQEIVYLYRSGYYDEGNATDDLLKKVNNADRAIDEKFNVSLLRENLVALLNRAAVGELTPDQVVKRFVEDLLAQIDVSFERETDPQVKDVLQVYRNRAELLRAYVNEAKHIDRWLDLRMDDPAFGYTSNTVEKIKHNEPVDRVHVLTLIKKKIEELPAIIMQERHQRENESRAPNHFYDLFHYAVLNSFQEADRRVVEEALGMQFQALSRRVAAFQKTGTTRLLLARNAAKVNSLVQGILPFLASLNGQAMDAAQLAGLSPQKQVSLRPGIYRLRYQIIRADQETQSKIKSKIESALNAIKNTARSKTNLETFFYASLIAQTRDESVKRMFYKLLNISGLQLSQRVRELKVNVQDHAVLNAQSSQISLLSGWIQRISRDLTPHNKTILSGYFNNLWSVLRSTKSSKTLYIQFCKRLYDHAQTHAERQLIAGLAGYTEKQLDTFIENTIASKPASSAETHVARNAALVKEVAREAFTQIAVLQRATQQFRHRLLVELRLSHGMNQGFFKSTYRELFPHYPMSDGTLSNLENGQKAITPMLAKQISQIFGVDRSLFYPSHFAEVET
;
A
#
# COMPACT_ATOMS: atom_id res chain seq x y z
N MET A 1 -28.49 21.47 -31.23
CA MET A 1 -27.83 20.61 -30.21
C MET A 1 -27.96 21.34 -28.89
N GLY A 2 -28.81 20.85 -27.99
CA GLY A 2 -29.01 21.49 -26.69
C GLY A 2 -27.72 21.40 -25.86
N ALA A 3 -27.28 22.53 -25.32
CA ALA A 3 -26.21 22.54 -24.33
C ALA A 3 -26.68 21.70 -23.12
N VAL A 4 -25.98 20.61 -22.84
CA VAL A 4 -26.22 19.83 -21.62
C VAL A 4 -25.86 20.74 -20.45
N THR A 5 -26.86 21.17 -19.70
CA THR A 5 -26.70 22.02 -18.52
C THR A 5 -25.94 21.26 -17.43
N LEU A 6 -24.82 21.84 -17.00
CA LEU A 6 -23.77 21.25 -16.16
C LEU A 6 -24.09 21.07 -14.66
N ASN A 7 -25.35 21.19 -14.24
CA ASN A 7 -25.67 21.35 -12.81
C ASN A 7 -26.00 20.08 -12.02
N SER A 8 -25.82 18.88 -12.58
CA SER A 8 -25.99 17.66 -11.77
C SER A 8 -25.30 16.43 -12.35
N ILE A 9 -24.00 16.49 -12.63
CA ILE A 9 -23.24 15.25 -12.77
C ILE A 9 -23.01 14.74 -11.34
N PRO A 10 -23.68 13.65 -10.91
CA PRO A 10 -23.43 13.09 -9.59
C PRO A 10 -21.95 12.73 -9.55
N VAL A 11 -21.20 13.42 -8.71
CA VAL A 11 -19.95 12.86 -8.23
C VAL A 11 -20.40 11.63 -7.45
N TYR A 12 -19.85 10.47 -7.76
CA TYR A 12 -20.11 9.24 -7.01
C TYR A 12 -19.00 9.04 -5.96
N PRO A 13 -18.74 9.93 -4.96
CA PRO A 13 -17.93 9.48 -3.83
C PRO A 13 -18.67 8.44 -2.98
N VAL A 14 -19.93 8.15 -3.35
CA VAL A 14 -20.92 7.44 -2.57
C VAL A 14 -21.84 6.73 -3.56
N LEU A 15 -21.34 5.76 -4.33
CA LEU A 15 -22.21 4.94 -5.18
C LEU A 15 -23.26 4.29 -4.28
N PRO A 16 -24.55 4.71 -4.37
CA PRO A 16 -25.55 4.16 -3.47
C PRO A 16 -25.66 2.65 -3.72
N ALA A 17 -25.77 1.86 -2.66
CA ALA A 17 -25.82 0.40 -2.79
C ALA A 17 -26.97 -0.06 -3.70
N ASN A 18 -28.10 0.66 -3.72
CA ASN A 18 -29.23 0.37 -4.61
C ASN A 18 -28.97 0.68 -6.10
N GLN A 19 -27.84 1.31 -6.44
CA GLN A 19 -27.41 1.56 -7.82
C GLN A 19 -26.31 0.59 -8.29
N ALA A 20 -25.79 -0.26 -7.40
CA ALA A 20 -24.79 -1.27 -7.67
C ALA A 20 -25.12 -2.12 -8.92
N ASP A 21 -26.34 -2.65 -9.00
CA ASP A 21 -26.74 -3.55 -10.08
C ASP A 21 -26.75 -2.87 -11.46
N ARG A 22 -27.00 -1.56 -11.51
CA ARG A 22 -26.98 -0.78 -12.76
C ARG A 22 -25.56 -0.64 -13.31
N VAL A 23 -24.55 -0.61 -12.43
CA VAL A 23 -23.13 -0.53 -12.82
C VAL A 23 -22.65 -1.87 -13.40
N LYS A 24 -23.09 -2.99 -12.80
CA LYS A 24 -22.74 -4.36 -13.25
C LYS A 24 -23.16 -4.63 -14.70
N VAL A 25 -24.29 -4.07 -15.13
CA VAL A 25 -24.79 -4.17 -16.51
C VAL A 25 -23.93 -3.33 -17.49
N ARG A 26 -23.41 -2.17 -17.05
CA ARG A 26 -22.58 -1.28 -17.89
C ARG A 26 -21.18 -1.81 -18.13
N ALA A 27 -20.57 -2.51 -17.16
CA ALA A 27 -19.23 -3.09 -17.29
C ALA A 27 -19.14 -4.25 -18.32
N LYS A 28 -20.27 -4.82 -18.74
CA LYS A 28 -20.33 -5.85 -19.80
C LYS A 28 -20.20 -5.28 -21.22
N LEU A 29 -20.23 -3.96 -21.40
CA LEU A 29 -20.20 -3.31 -22.71
C LEU A 29 -18.77 -2.88 -23.08
N GLU A 30 -18.18 -3.66 -23.99
CA GLU A 30 -17.09 -3.31 -24.93
C GLU A 30 -15.67 -3.11 -24.36
N GLY A 31 -14.88 -4.18 -24.44
CA GLY A 31 -13.74 -4.21 -25.38
C GLY A 31 -12.59 -3.24 -25.12
N GLU A 32 -11.89 -3.43 -24.01
CA GLU A 32 -10.43 -3.33 -23.85
C GLU A 32 -10.15 -3.57 -22.36
N GLY A 33 -9.23 -4.48 -22.07
CA GLY A 33 -9.14 -5.16 -20.78
C GLY A 33 -9.36 -4.27 -19.56
N ASN A 34 -10.30 -4.67 -18.69
CA ASN A 34 -10.33 -4.20 -17.32
C ASN A 34 -8.91 -4.39 -16.75
N GLY A 35 -8.18 -3.29 -16.62
CA GLY A 35 -6.82 -3.24 -16.07
C GLY A 35 -6.81 -3.47 -14.57
N THR A 36 -7.59 -4.44 -14.07
CA THR A 36 -7.39 -4.98 -12.74
C THR A 36 -6.00 -5.61 -12.70
N SER A 37 -5.35 -5.55 -11.54
CA SER A 37 -4.02 -6.17 -11.30
C SER A 37 -4.03 -7.69 -11.35
N SER A 38 -5.11 -8.29 -11.89
CA SER A 38 -5.36 -9.72 -11.99
C SER A 38 -4.17 -10.44 -12.61
N LEU A 39 -3.53 -11.32 -11.85
CA LEU A 39 -2.34 -12.03 -12.30
C LEU A 39 -2.75 -13.26 -13.10
N LYS A 40 -2.14 -13.41 -14.28
CA LYS A 40 -2.20 -14.66 -15.03
C LYS A 40 -1.34 -15.69 -14.32
N ASP A 41 -1.75 -16.95 -14.38
CA ASP A 41 -0.96 -18.03 -13.80
C ASP A 41 0.41 -18.11 -14.50
N LEU A 42 1.45 -17.74 -13.76
CA LEU A 42 2.83 -17.85 -14.22
C LEU A 42 3.33 -19.30 -14.23
N ALA A 43 2.78 -20.16 -13.37
CA ALA A 43 3.22 -21.54 -13.21
C ALA A 43 3.04 -22.35 -14.50
N PHE A 44 2.00 -22.04 -15.27
CA PHE A 44 1.71 -22.69 -16.56
C PHE A 44 1.92 -21.79 -17.78
N ALA A 45 2.64 -20.66 -17.65
CA ALA A 45 2.89 -19.75 -18.77
C ALA A 45 3.50 -20.47 -19.99
N ASN A 46 4.43 -21.39 -19.77
CA ASN A 46 5.07 -22.17 -20.85
C ASN A 46 4.11 -23.17 -21.53
N TYR A 47 3.04 -23.58 -20.86
CA TYR A 47 2.02 -24.50 -21.42
C TYR A 47 1.02 -23.76 -22.30
N ARG A 48 0.91 -22.43 -22.15
CA ARG A 48 0.11 -21.57 -23.02
C ARG A 48 0.77 -21.30 -24.36
N ILE A 49 2.08 -21.55 -24.49
CA ILE A 49 2.81 -21.39 -25.75
C ILE A 49 2.50 -22.61 -26.64
N PRO A 50 1.90 -22.42 -27.83
CA PRO A 50 1.68 -23.52 -28.76
C PRO A 50 3.02 -24.17 -29.14
N THR A 51 3.05 -25.50 -29.10
CA THR A 51 4.17 -26.29 -29.61
C THR A 51 3.73 -27.05 -30.86
N THR A 52 4.59 -27.16 -31.86
CA THR A 52 4.37 -27.99 -33.04
C THR A 52 4.86 -29.42 -32.85
N ASP A 53 5.69 -29.67 -31.83
CA ASP A 53 6.27 -30.98 -31.53
C ASP A 53 5.21 -31.92 -30.90
N PRO A 54 4.85 -33.04 -31.56
CA PRO A 54 3.90 -34.02 -31.02
C PRO A 54 4.33 -34.66 -29.70
N GLN A 55 5.63 -34.91 -29.49
CA GLN A 55 6.10 -35.54 -28.24
C GLN A 55 5.92 -34.60 -27.05
N GLU A 56 6.29 -33.33 -27.23
CA GLU A 56 6.06 -32.29 -26.24
C GLU A 56 4.57 -32.10 -25.94
N LYS A 57 3.67 -32.20 -26.94
CA LYS A 57 2.22 -32.17 -26.70
C LYS A 57 1.75 -33.31 -25.79
N ILE A 58 2.18 -34.53 -26.07
CA ILE A 58 1.82 -35.73 -25.29
C ILE A 58 2.36 -35.60 -23.85
N ARG A 59 3.63 -35.19 -23.71
CA ARG A 59 4.26 -34.97 -22.40
C ARG A 59 3.49 -33.94 -21.57
N ARG A 60 3.16 -32.78 -22.15
CA ARG A 60 2.39 -31.73 -21.48
C ARG A 60 0.99 -32.20 -21.09
N ALA A 61 0.32 -32.97 -21.94
CA ALA A 61 -1.00 -33.55 -21.63
C ALA A 61 -0.92 -34.51 -20.44
N ALA A 62 0.09 -35.40 -20.41
CA ALA A 62 0.30 -36.33 -19.30
C ALA A 62 0.59 -35.59 -17.98
N GLU A 63 1.41 -34.54 -18.02
CA GLU A 63 1.67 -33.67 -16.87
C GLU A 63 0.41 -32.97 -16.35
N LEU A 64 -0.40 -32.37 -17.24
CA LEU A 64 -1.64 -31.67 -16.87
C LEU A 64 -2.74 -32.60 -16.35
N ASN A 65 -2.70 -33.88 -16.72
CA ASN A 65 -3.58 -34.92 -16.17
C ASN A 65 -3.13 -35.39 -14.77
N ASN A 66 -1.89 -35.13 -14.37
CA ASN A 66 -1.38 -35.51 -13.06
C ASN A 66 -1.66 -34.39 -12.04
N TRP A 67 -2.71 -34.59 -11.23
CA TRP A 67 -3.09 -33.62 -10.19
C TRP A 67 -1.96 -33.24 -9.25
N ARG A 68 -1.13 -34.19 -8.80
CA ARG A 68 -0.01 -33.91 -7.89
C ARG A 68 1.02 -32.99 -8.56
N PHE A 69 1.29 -33.21 -9.85
CA PHE A 69 2.15 -32.33 -10.61
C PHE A 69 1.57 -30.91 -10.69
N CYS A 70 0.29 -30.77 -11.02
CA CYS A 70 -0.36 -29.46 -11.11
C CYS A 70 -0.35 -28.73 -9.77
N LEU A 71 -0.72 -29.41 -8.69
CA LEU A 71 -0.74 -28.86 -7.34
C LEU A 71 0.66 -28.37 -6.93
N GLU A 72 1.69 -29.19 -7.11
CA GLU A 72 3.04 -28.82 -6.71
C GLU A 72 3.59 -27.66 -7.55
N LYS A 73 3.30 -27.66 -8.85
CA LYS A 73 3.68 -26.56 -9.75
C LYS A 73 3.00 -25.23 -9.39
N SER A 74 1.75 -25.28 -8.92
CA SER A 74 0.99 -24.10 -8.48
C SER A 74 1.14 -23.76 -7.01
N ARG A 75 1.86 -24.56 -6.20
CA ARG A 75 1.92 -24.40 -4.73
C ARG A 75 2.25 -22.98 -4.31
N ALA A 76 3.30 -22.39 -4.88
CA ALA A 76 3.71 -21.02 -4.55
C ALA A 76 2.63 -19.97 -4.87
N SER A 77 1.91 -20.14 -5.99
CA SER A 77 0.79 -19.25 -6.37
C SER A 77 -0.40 -19.41 -5.43
N ILE A 78 -0.70 -20.64 -4.99
CA ILE A 78 -1.77 -20.95 -4.03
C ILE A 78 -1.44 -20.35 -2.65
N GLU A 79 -0.21 -20.49 -2.18
CA GLU A 79 0.25 -19.91 -0.92
C GLU A 79 0.22 -18.38 -0.97
N ASN A 80 0.74 -17.78 -2.05
CA ASN A 80 0.70 -16.33 -2.24
C ASN A 80 -0.73 -15.78 -2.30
N HIS A 81 -1.67 -16.50 -2.93
CA HIS A 81 -3.09 -16.11 -2.93
C HIS A 81 -3.65 -16.03 -1.50
N LEU A 82 -3.38 -17.02 -0.64
CA LEU A 82 -3.83 -16.98 0.75
C LEU A 82 -3.19 -15.83 1.55
N GLU A 83 -1.90 -15.55 1.32
CA GLU A 83 -1.22 -14.40 1.92
C GLU A 83 -1.84 -13.07 1.50
N GLN A 84 -2.18 -12.94 0.21
CA GLN A 84 -2.86 -11.77 -0.33
C GLN A 84 -4.24 -11.60 0.32
N ARG A 85 -5.01 -12.68 0.51
CA ARG A 85 -6.29 -12.65 1.26
C ARG A 85 -6.11 -12.07 2.67
N VAL A 86 -5.12 -12.54 3.42
CA VAL A 86 -4.84 -12.05 4.78
C VAL A 86 -4.36 -10.59 4.79
N SER A 87 -3.46 -10.21 3.88
CA SER A 87 -2.97 -8.83 3.79
C SER A 87 -4.08 -7.84 3.38
N LEU A 88 -5.00 -8.25 2.50
CA LEU A 88 -6.15 -7.44 2.13
C LEU A 88 -7.13 -7.29 3.29
N VAL A 89 -7.30 -8.29 4.15
CA VAL A 89 -8.07 -8.14 5.41
C VAL A 89 -7.45 -7.08 6.32
N PHE A 90 -6.13 -7.06 6.47
CA PHE A 90 -5.46 -6.01 7.24
C PHE A 90 -5.75 -4.62 6.63
N MET A 91 -5.60 -4.47 5.31
CA MET A 91 -5.91 -3.21 4.62
C MET A 91 -7.38 -2.80 4.76
N GLN A 92 -8.32 -3.75 4.71
CA GLN A 92 -9.73 -3.50 4.98
C GLN A 92 -9.95 -2.96 6.38
N ALA A 93 -9.33 -3.58 7.38
CA ALA A 93 -9.42 -3.15 8.76
C ALA A 93 -8.84 -1.73 8.95
N VAL A 94 -7.71 -1.42 8.30
CA VAL A 94 -7.13 -0.08 8.27
C VAL A 94 -8.13 0.96 7.73
N LEU A 95 -8.78 0.65 6.61
CA LEU A 95 -9.73 1.56 5.96
C LEU A 95 -11.04 1.71 6.75
N CYS A 96 -11.44 0.69 7.49
CA CYS A 96 -12.64 0.72 8.32
C CYS A 96 -12.40 1.40 9.68
N TYR A 97 -11.17 1.41 10.19
CA TYR A 97 -10.85 1.82 11.55
C TYR A 97 -11.34 3.23 11.92
N LYS A 98 -12.11 3.32 13.00
CA LYS A 98 -12.67 4.57 13.55
C LYS A 98 -13.44 5.42 12.53
N THR A 99 -14.11 4.78 11.58
CA THR A 99 -15.00 5.47 10.63
C THR A 99 -16.41 5.64 11.18
N ASN A 100 -16.80 4.85 12.18
CA ASN A 100 -18.16 4.73 12.70
C ASN A 100 -19.22 4.26 11.67
N TYR A 101 -18.80 3.82 10.47
CA TYR A 101 -19.71 3.18 9.53
C TYR A 101 -20.12 1.79 10.03
N ARG A 102 -21.32 1.36 9.65
CA ARG A 102 -21.71 -0.05 9.75
C ARG A 102 -21.46 -0.72 8.40
N PHE A 103 -20.63 -1.74 8.39
CA PHE A 103 -20.23 -2.49 7.20
C PHE A 103 -21.05 -3.77 7.05
N ARG A 104 -21.27 -4.17 5.80
CA ARG A 104 -21.75 -5.50 5.41
C ARG A 104 -21.12 -5.94 4.10
N GLU A 105 -21.22 -7.23 3.80
CA GLU A 105 -20.85 -7.76 2.48
C GLU A 105 -21.70 -7.08 1.39
N GLY A 106 -21.05 -6.68 0.31
CA GLY A 106 -21.66 -6.12 -0.88
C GLY A 106 -21.43 -7.02 -2.09
N HIS A 107 -22.21 -6.81 -3.15
CA HIS A 107 -22.01 -7.52 -4.41
C HIS A 107 -20.86 -6.92 -5.20
N THR A 108 -19.98 -7.78 -5.73
CA THR A 108 -18.93 -7.41 -6.67
C THR A 108 -19.54 -6.75 -7.92
N LEU A 109 -19.14 -5.50 -8.19
CA LEU A 109 -19.70 -4.69 -9.28
C LEU A 109 -19.00 -4.93 -10.62
N HIS A 110 -17.70 -5.22 -10.56
CA HIS A 110 -16.90 -5.60 -11.70
C HIS A 110 -16.00 -6.75 -11.28
N GLN A 111 -16.02 -7.81 -12.09
CA GLN A 111 -15.06 -8.89 -11.99
C GLN A 111 -13.92 -8.61 -12.96
N GLY A 112 -12.72 -9.09 -12.64
CA GLY A 112 -11.61 -9.16 -13.59
C GLY A 112 -11.96 -9.99 -14.83
N TYR A 113 -10.96 -10.29 -15.66
CA TYR A 113 -11.15 -11.15 -16.83
C TYR A 113 -11.48 -12.60 -16.43
N ASN A 114 -12.12 -13.34 -17.34
CA ASN A 114 -12.30 -14.78 -17.17
C ASN A 114 -10.97 -15.50 -17.36
N ALA A 115 -10.60 -16.38 -16.43
CA ALA A 115 -9.42 -17.22 -16.55
C ALA A 115 -9.48 -18.07 -17.83
N GLN A 116 -8.37 -18.14 -18.55
CA GLN A 116 -8.28 -18.97 -19.75
C GLN A 116 -7.89 -20.41 -19.37
N SER A 117 -8.81 -21.36 -19.63
CA SER A 117 -8.53 -22.79 -19.52
C SER A 117 -7.42 -23.24 -20.47
N LEU A 118 -6.67 -24.28 -20.10
CA LEU A 118 -5.67 -24.90 -20.98
C LEU A 118 -6.32 -26.08 -21.72
N SER A 119 -6.45 -25.96 -23.04
CA SER A 119 -6.93 -27.05 -23.90
C SER A 119 -5.77 -27.89 -24.41
N TYR A 120 -5.89 -29.21 -24.38
CA TYR A 120 -4.91 -30.17 -24.91
C TYR A 120 -5.60 -31.41 -25.50
N GLN A 121 -4.85 -32.25 -26.22
CA GLN A 121 -5.41 -33.51 -26.74
C GLN A 121 -5.80 -34.43 -25.57
N GLY A 122 -7.10 -34.66 -25.42
CA GLY A 122 -7.65 -35.55 -24.37
C GLY A 122 -8.25 -34.83 -23.17
N GLY A 123 -8.30 -33.49 -23.12
CA GLY A 123 -8.97 -32.79 -22.02
C GLY A 123 -8.85 -31.26 -22.01
N VAL A 124 -9.54 -30.66 -21.04
CA VAL A 124 -9.42 -29.24 -20.70
C VAL A 124 -9.01 -29.15 -19.23
N HIS A 125 -7.88 -28.52 -18.96
CA HIS A 125 -7.48 -28.20 -17.60
C HIS A 125 -8.11 -26.86 -17.21
N GLU A 126 -9.05 -26.89 -16.27
CA GLU A 126 -9.87 -25.75 -15.92
C GLU A 126 -9.16 -24.83 -14.91
N PHE A 127 -8.98 -23.58 -15.31
CA PHE A 127 -8.59 -22.48 -14.44
C PHE A 127 -9.80 -21.62 -14.14
N ASN A 128 -9.86 -21.08 -12.92
CA ASN A 128 -10.85 -20.08 -12.53
C ASN A 128 -10.15 -18.83 -12.02
N ALA A 129 -10.82 -17.69 -12.21
CA ALA A 129 -10.44 -16.43 -11.61
C ALA A 129 -10.87 -16.44 -10.14
N ALA A 130 -9.93 -16.66 -9.22
CA ALA A 130 -10.19 -16.63 -7.77
C ALA A 130 -10.00 -15.21 -7.23
N HIS A 131 -10.92 -14.71 -6.40
CA HIS A 131 -10.79 -13.37 -5.84
C HIS A 131 -9.68 -13.29 -4.79
N ARG A 132 -8.85 -12.25 -4.86
CA ARG A 132 -7.78 -12.03 -3.87
C ARG A 132 -8.29 -11.69 -2.48
N ALA A 133 -9.50 -11.16 -2.34
CA ALA A 133 -10.07 -10.80 -1.05
C ALA A 133 -11.18 -11.77 -0.65
N THR A 134 -11.24 -12.08 0.65
CA THR A 134 -12.36 -12.82 1.27
C THR A 134 -13.69 -12.09 1.10
N VAL A 135 -13.68 -10.75 1.22
CA VAL A 135 -14.83 -9.88 0.92
C VAL A 135 -14.39 -8.86 -0.13
N PRO A 136 -14.62 -9.11 -1.43
CA PRO A 136 -14.17 -8.23 -2.52
C PRO A 136 -14.82 -6.84 -2.49
N CYS A 137 -16.05 -6.77 -2.00
CA CYS A 137 -16.83 -5.54 -1.96
C CYS A 137 -17.52 -5.42 -0.60
N ILE A 138 -17.34 -4.28 0.06
CA ILE A 138 -18.03 -3.92 1.31
C ILE A 138 -18.96 -2.75 1.06
N TYR A 139 -20.17 -2.83 1.61
CA TYR A 139 -21.06 -1.69 1.69
C TYR A 139 -20.95 -1.05 3.07
N ALA A 140 -20.99 0.27 3.11
CA ALA A 140 -20.93 1.06 4.33
C ALA A 140 -22.23 1.84 4.50
N ARG A 141 -22.82 1.78 5.69
CA ARG A 141 -23.99 2.57 6.08
C ARG A 141 -23.57 3.67 7.05
N SER A 142 -23.80 4.92 6.65
CA SER A 142 -23.55 6.09 7.50
C SER A 142 -24.46 6.08 8.73
N PRO A 143 -23.93 6.29 9.95
CA PRO A 143 -24.79 6.48 11.11
C PRO A 143 -25.59 7.80 11.03
N GLN A 144 -25.05 8.83 10.36
CA GLN A 144 -25.72 10.13 10.24
C GLN A 144 -26.83 10.13 9.19
N THR A 145 -26.53 9.68 7.96
CA THR A 145 -27.49 9.76 6.85
C THR A 145 -28.32 8.50 6.68
N GLN A 146 -27.96 7.40 7.34
CA GLN A 146 -28.52 6.07 7.14
C GLN A 146 -28.40 5.55 5.70
N GLN A 147 -27.71 6.28 4.82
CA GLN A 147 -27.48 5.91 3.44
C GLN A 147 -26.42 4.81 3.37
N GLU A 148 -26.69 3.81 2.54
CA GLU A 148 -25.78 2.73 2.25
C GLU A 148 -25.09 2.91 0.89
N ILE A 149 -23.79 2.65 0.88
CA ILE A 149 -22.88 3.10 -0.15
C ILE A 149 -21.89 1.98 -0.46
N VAL A 150 -21.44 1.86 -1.69
CA VAL A 150 -20.31 1.00 -2.05
C VAL A 150 -19.03 1.67 -1.56
N TYR A 151 -18.43 1.11 -0.51
CA TYR A 151 -17.38 1.79 0.22
C TYR A 151 -16.10 1.89 -0.62
N LEU A 152 -15.55 3.11 -0.72
CA LEU A 152 -14.35 3.43 -1.49
C LEU A 152 -14.37 2.92 -2.93
N TYR A 153 -15.55 2.93 -3.57
CA TYR A 153 -15.72 2.53 -4.97
C TYR A 153 -14.67 3.20 -5.88
N ARG A 154 -14.02 2.41 -6.74
CA ARG A 154 -12.90 2.84 -7.62
C ARG A 154 -11.67 3.37 -6.86
N SER A 155 -11.46 3.06 -5.60
CA SER A 155 -10.14 3.26 -4.99
C SER A 155 -9.17 2.16 -5.43
N GLY A 156 -7.85 2.35 -5.28
CA GLY A 156 -6.89 1.28 -5.51
C GLY A 156 -7.16 0.05 -4.63
N TYR A 157 -7.60 0.25 -3.39
CA TYR A 157 -8.08 -0.82 -2.52
C TYR A 157 -9.29 -1.56 -3.12
N TYR A 158 -10.28 -0.84 -3.65
CA TYR A 158 -11.44 -1.46 -4.27
C TYR A 158 -11.01 -2.32 -5.46
N ASP A 159 -10.13 -1.78 -6.30
CA ASP A 159 -9.63 -2.47 -7.49
C ASP A 159 -8.83 -3.73 -7.10
N GLU A 160 -7.98 -3.66 -6.07
CA GLU A 160 -7.23 -4.81 -5.54
C GLU A 160 -8.13 -5.84 -4.84
N GLY A 161 -9.12 -5.39 -4.07
CA GLY A 161 -10.09 -6.27 -3.43
C GLY A 161 -10.94 -7.05 -4.45
N ASN A 162 -11.21 -6.45 -5.61
CA ASN A 162 -11.92 -7.10 -6.71
C ASN A 162 -11.00 -7.77 -7.74
N ALA A 163 -9.68 -7.69 -7.56
CA ALA A 163 -8.72 -8.38 -8.41
C ALA A 163 -8.86 -9.90 -8.25
N THR A 164 -8.50 -10.60 -9.32
CA THR A 164 -8.61 -12.05 -9.40
C THR A 164 -7.32 -12.66 -9.92
N ASP A 165 -6.93 -13.81 -9.40
CA ASP A 165 -5.79 -14.56 -9.90
C ASP A 165 -6.27 -15.79 -10.67
N ASP A 166 -5.63 -16.04 -11.82
CA ASP A 166 -5.86 -17.27 -12.57
C ASP A 166 -5.22 -18.42 -11.80
N LEU A 167 -6.04 -19.25 -11.16
CA LEU A 167 -5.60 -20.39 -10.36
C LEU A 167 -6.36 -21.65 -10.80
N LEU A 168 -5.87 -22.81 -10.36
CA LEU A 168 -6.55 -24.09 -10.57
C LEU A 168 -7.99 -23.98 -10.07
N LYS A 169 -8.98 -24.50 -10.82
CA LYS A 169 -10.40 -24.46 -10.42
C LYS A 169 -10.65 -24.96 -8.99
N LYS A 170 -9.86 -25.94 -8.55
CA LYS A 170 -9.92 -26.50 -7.18
C LYS A 170 -9.60 -25.49 -6.08
N VAL A 171 -8.80 -24.46 -6.37
CA VAL A 171 -8.52 -23.35 -5.46
C VAL A 171 -9.77 -22.52 -5.21
N ASN A 172 -10.47 -22.13 -6.27
CA ASN A 172 -11.75 -21.44 -6.15
C ASN A 172 -12.80 -22.30 -5.41
N ASN A 173 -12.80 -23.63 -5.59
CA ASN A 173 -13.69 -24.50 -4.83
C ASN A 173 -13.31 -24.54 -3.34
N ALA A 174 -12.02 -24.58 -3.00
CA ALA A 174 -11.54 -24.49 -1.63
C ALA A 174 -11.93 -23.14 -1.00
N ASP A 175 -11.75 -22.03 -1.71
CA ASP A 175 -12.19 -20.70 -1.27
C ASP A 175 -13.69 -20.68 -0.99
N ARG A 176 -14.52 -21.26 -1.88
CA ARG A 176 -15.96 -21.36 -1.67
C ARG A 176 -16.32 -22.28 -0.51
N ALA A 177 -15.58 -23.36 -0.27
CA ALA A 177 -15.83 -24.24 0.88
C ALA A 177 -15.60 -23.49 2.21
N ILE A 178 -14.58 -22.63 2.25
CA ILE A 178 -14.23 -21.80 3.42
C ILE A 178 -15.18 -20.60 3.58
N ASP A 179 -15.52 -19.94 2.47
CA ASP A 179 -16.25 -18.68 2.47
C ASP A 179 -17.76 -18.89 2.41
N GLU A 180 -18.25 -19.73 1.51
CA GLU A 180 -19.66 -19.82 1.10
C GLU A 180 -20.30 -21.16 1.55
N LYS A 181 -21.11 -21.15 2.61
CA LYS A 181 -22.11 -22.24 2.77
C LYS A 181 -23.28 -21.97 1.83
N PHE A 182 -23.94 -23.03 1.38
CA PHE A 182 -25.15 -23.02 0.55
C PHE A 182 -26.28 -22.06 0.98
N ASN A 183 -26.23 -21.42 2.17
CA ASN A 183 -27.13 -20.33 2.57
C ASN A 183 -26.56 -19.29 3.59
N VAL A 184 -25.33 -19.43 4.12
CA VAL A 184 -24.77 -18.53 5.18
C VAL A 184 -23.22 -18.52 5.11
N SER A 185 -22.57 -17.37 4.98
CA SER A 185 -21.12 -17.29 4.75
C SER A 185 -20.37 -17.06 6.08
N LEU A 186 -19.86 -18.11 6.72
CA LEU A 186 -19.28 -17.99 8.07
C LEU A 186 -18.00 -17.15 8.12
N LEU A 187 -17.02 -17.38 7.22
CA LEU A 187 -15.78 -16.61 7.27
C LEU A 187 -15.99 -15.14 6.89
N ARG A 188 -16.81 -14.84 5.85
CA ARG A 188 -17.12 -13.45 5.49
C ARG A 188 -17.93 -12.74 6.56
N GLU A 189 -18.88 -13.42 7.22
CA GLU A 189 -19.65 -12.85 8.34
C GLU A 189 -18.75 -12.53 9.54
N ASN A 190 -17.85 -13.44 9.90
CA ASN A 190 -16.85 -13.22 10.94
C ASN A 190 -15.97 -12.01 10.61
N LEU A 191 -15.46 -11.93 9.37
CA LEU A 191 -14.70 -10.79 8.90
C LEU A 191 -15.49 -9.48 9.00
N VAL A 192 -16.73 -9.44 8.50
CA VAL A 192 -17.60 -8.27 8.59
C VAL A 192 -17.84 -7.85 10.05
N ALA A 193 -18.01 -8.80 10.97
CA ALA A 193 -18.12 -8.52 12.40
C ALA A 193 -16.84 -7.89 12.95
N LEU A 194 -15.65 -8.42 12.60
CA LEU A 194 -14.37 -7.84 12.99
C LEU A 194 -14.18 -6.41 12.43
N LEU A 195 -14.54 -6.18 11.16
CA LEU A 195 -14.47 -4.86 10.54
C LEU A 195 -15.38 -3.84 11.24
N ASN A 196 -16.60 -4.23 11.64
CA ASN A 196 -17.50 -3.38 12.40
C ASN A 196 -16.96 -3.02 13.80
N ARG A 197 -16.26 -3.95 14.47
CA ARG A 197 -15.58 -3.67 15.75
C ARG A 197 -14.41 -2.72 15.56
N ALA A 198 -13.66 -2.84 14.47
CA ALA A 198 -12.64 -1.85 14.10
C ALA A 198 -13.26 -0.49 13.76
N ALA A 199 -14.44 -0.46 13.15
CA ALA A 199 -15.15 0.76 12.77
C ALA A 199 -15.46 1.66 13.96
N VAL A 200 -15.79 1.08 15.11
CA VAL A 200 -16.02 1.79 16.39
C VAL A 200 -14.74 1.92 17.24
N GLY A 201 -13.62 1.39 16.76
CA GLY A 201 -12.32 1.47 17.43
C GLY A 201 -12.15 0.47 18.59
N GLU A 202 -13.00 -0.55 18.70
CA GLU A 202 -12.87 -1.62 19.69
C GLU A 202 -11.68 -2.52 19.37
N LEU A 203 -11.43 -2.77 18.09
CA LEU A 203 -10.26 -3.50 17.60
C LEU A 203 -9.37 -2.58 16.76
N THR A 204 -8.06 -2.72 16.91
CA THR A 204 -7.10 -2.16 15.96
C THR A 204 -6.96 -3.06 14.73
N PRO A 205 -6.50 -2.54 13.57
CA PRO A 205 -6.31 -3.34 12.37
C PRO A 205 -5.42 -4.58 12.54
N ASP A 206 -4.36 -4.50 13.35
CA ASP A 206 -3.50 -5.64 13.67
C ASP A 206 -4.23 -6.69 14.54
N GLN A 207 -5.15 -6.28 15.41
CA GLN A 207 -5.99 -7.22 16.16
C GLN A 207 -7.03 -7.91 15.28
N VAL A 208 -7.58 -7.19 14.28
CA VAL A 208 -8.52 -7.77 13.30
C VAL A 208 -7.84 -8.89 12.52
N VAL A 209 -6.66 -8.65 11.94
CA VAL A 209 -5.99 -9.66 11.13
C VAL A 209 -5.56 -10.89 11.95
N LYS A 210 -5.12 -10.70 13.20
CA LYS A 210 -4.81 -11.82 14.12
C LYS A 210 -6.03 -12.71 14.34
N ARG A 211 -7.17 -12.11 14.68
CA ARG A 211 -8.42 -12.86 14.90
C ARG A 211 -8.94 -13.51 13.62
N PHE A 212 -8.82 -12.81 12.50
CA PHE A 212 -9.20 -13.37 11.19
C PHE A 212 -8.40 -14.62 10.84
N VAL A 213 -7.08 -14.66 11.12
CA VAL A 213 -6.26 -15.84 10.84
C VAL A 213 -6.68 -17.04 11.70
N GLU A 214 -7.05 -16.82 12.97
CA GLU A 214 -7.63 -17.89 13.81
C GLU A 214 -8.97 -18.39 13.25
N ASP A 215 -9.87 -17.47 12.87
CA ASP A 215 -11.16 -17.82 12.26
C ASP A 215 -10.96 -18.58 10.93
N LEU A 216 -9.99 -18.17 10.12
CA LEU A 216 -9.62 -18.82 8.86
C LEU A 216 -9.13 -20.26 9.10
N LEU A 217 -8.23 -20.48 10.05
CA LEU A 217 -7.75 -21.83 10.42
C LEU A 217 -8.90 -22.73 10.85
N ALA A 218 -9.78 -22.23 11.72
CA ALA A 218 -10.95 -22.97 12.15
C ALA A 218 -11.88 -23.33 10.97
N GLN A 219 -12.11 -22.40 10.03
CA GLN A 219 -12.93 -22.69 8.85
C GLN A 219 -12.23 -23.63 7.86
N ILE A 220 -10.91 -23.60 7.73
CA ILE A 220 -10.16 -24.57 6.93
C ILE A 220 -10.36 -25.98 7.50
N ASP A 221 -10.21 -26.16 8.81
CA ASP A 221 -10.37 -27.47 9.45
C ASP A 221 -11.79 -28.03 9.29
N VAL A 222 -12.80 -27.18 9.51
CA VAL A 222 -14.21 -27.54 9.29
C VAL A 222 -14.49 -27.88 7.82
N SER A 223 -13.90 -27.13 6.88
CA SER A 223 -14.07 -27.39 5.44
C SER A 223 -13.38 -28.67 5.01
N PHE A 224 -12.20 -28.95 5.58
CA PHE A 224 -11.41 -30.14 5.30
C PHE A 224 -12.16 -31.42 5.69
N GLU A 225 -12.84 -31.44 6.83
CA GLU A 225 -13.65 -32.59 7.27
C GLU A 225 -14.84 -32.86 6.34
N ARG A 226 -15.47 -31.80 5.84
CA ARG A 226 -16.72 -31.88 5.05
C ARG A 226 -16.49 -32.15 3.57
N GLU A 227 -15.37 -31.67 3.03
CA GLU A 227 -15.11 -31.76 1.59
C GLU A 227 -14.95 -33.22 1.15
N THR A 228 -15.57 -33.55 0.02
CA THR A 228 -15.55 -34.92 -0.53
C THR A 228 -14.58 -35.03 -1.70
N ASP A 229 -14.29 -33.94 -2.41
CA ASP A 229 -13.33 -33.91 -3.50
C ASP A 229 -11.88 -33.97 -2.97
N PRO A 230 -11.12 -35.05 -3.25
CA PRO A 230 -9.74 -35.18 -2.77
C PRO A 230 -8.82 -34.06 -3.25
N GLN A 231 -9.07 -33.52 -4.46
CA GLN A 231 -8.24 -32.44 -5.02
C GLN A 231 -8.48 -31.11 -4.29
N VAL A 232 -9.72 -30.87 -3.83
CA VAL A 232 -10.01 -29.69 -2.99
C VAL A 232 -9.39 -29.86 -1.61
N LYS A 233 -9.46 -31.06 -1.02
CA LYS A 233 -8.77 -31.40 0.24
C LYS A 233 -7.27 -31.15 0.18
N ASP A 234 -6.62 -31.52 -0.92
CA ASP A 234 -5.20 -31.25 -1.10
C ASP A 234 -4.89 -29.74 -1.08
N VAL A 235 -5.74 -28.91 -1.70
CA VAL A 235 -5.60 -27.43 -1.62
C VAL A 235 -5.84 -26.92 -0.20
N LEU A 236 -6.88 -27.41 0.48
CA LEU A 236 -7.17 -27.05 1.87
C LEU A 236 -6.01 -27.41 2.80
N GLN A 237 -5.30 -28.52 2.55
CA GLN A 237 -4.10 -28.88 3.29
C GLN A 237 -2.94 -27.89 3.06
N VAL A 238 -2.75 -27.42 1.82
CA VAL A 238 -1.79 -26.33 1.52
C VAL A 238 -2.18 -25.06 2.27
N TYR A 239 -3.47 -24.70 2.26
CA TYR A 239 -3.97 -23.54 3.01
C TYR A 239 -3.74 -23.66 4.51
N ARG A 240 -4.05 -24.82 5.10
CA ARG A 240 -3.84 -25.06 6.53
C ARG A 240 -2.38 -24.83 6.92
N ASN A 241 -1.46 -25.44 6.18
CA ASN A 241 -0.02 -25.31 6.43
C ASN A 241 0.44 -23.84 6.30
N ARG A 242 -0.06 -23.12 5.30
CA ARG A 242 0.32 -21.71 5.10
C ARG A 242 -0.32 -20.78 6.12
N ALA A 243 -1.58 -21.01 6.50
CA ALA A 243 -2.28 -20.25 7.52
C ALA A 243 -1.62 -20.39 8.90
N GLU A 244 -1.06 -21.56 9.22
CA GLU A 244 -0.26 -21.77 10.44
C GLU A 244 1.00 -20.91 10.48
N LEU A 245 1.72 -20.81 9.36
CA LEU A 245 2.86 -19.90 9.24
C LEU A 245 2.41 -18.44 9.34
N LEU A 246 1.27 -18.10 8.75
CA LEU A 246 0.68 -16.76 8.83
C LEU A 246 0.26 -16.40 10.26
N ARG A 247 -0.23 -17.36 11.05
CA ARG A 247 -0.59 -17.15 12.46
C ARG A 247 0.61 -16.67 13.28
N ALA A 248 1.78 -17.29 13.11
CA ALA A 248 3.01 -16.80 13.73
C ALA A 248 3.40 -15.42 13.18
N TYR A 249 3.35 -15.27 11.85
CA TYR A 249 3.73 -14.03 11.15
C TYR A 249 2.94 -12.80 11.63
N VAL A 250 1.61 -12.86 11.69
CA VAL A 250 0.77 -11.70 12.08
C VAL A 250 0.92 -11.31 13.55
N ASN A 251 1.49 -12.19 14.37
CA ASN A 251 1.78 -11.91 15.77
C ASN A 251 3.05 -11.07 15.99
N GLU A 252 3.93 -10.97 14.99
CA GLU A 252 5.14 -10.17 15.10
C GLU A 252 4.95 -8.74 14.55
N ALA A 253 5.23 -7.74 15.36
CA ALA A 253 5.03 -6.33 14.99
C ALA A 253 5.84 -5.89 13.75
N LYS A 254 7.04 -6.45 13.55
CA LYS A 254 7.89 -6.16 12.38
C LYS A 254 7.21 -6.50 11.04
N HIS A 255 6.26 -7.43 11.06
CA HIS A 255 5.52 -7.85 9.88
C HIS A 255 4.36 -6.89 9.58
N ILE A 256 3.70 -6.37 10.62
CA ILE A 256 2.75 -5.26 10.49
C ILE A 256 3.47 -3.99 10.01
N ASP A 257 4.68 -3.73 10.51
CA ASP A 257 5.52 -2.61 10.08
C ASP A 257 5.75 -2.67 8.55
N ARG A 258 6.02 -3.86 7.99
CA ARG A 258 6.17 -4.05 6.53
C ARG A 258 4.90 -3.74 5.76
N TRP A 259 3.73 -4.19 6.22
CA TRP A 259 2.45 -3.88 5.55
C TRP A 259 2.10 -2.40 5.56
N LEU A 260 2.62 -1.64 6.53
CA LEU A 260 2.44 -0.19 6.63
C LEU A 260 3.58 0.61 5.97
N ASP A 261 4.51 -0.08 5.32
CA ASP A 261 5.75 0.49 4.77
C ASP A 261 6.49 1.35 5.79
N LEU A 262 6.69 0.76 6.98
CA LEU A 262 7.40 1.35 8.10
C LEU A 262 8.78 0.73 8.22
N ARG A 263 9.81 1.51 7.90
CA ARG A 263 11.21 1.15 8.10
C ARG A 263 11.63 1.57 9.51
N MET A 264 11.29 0.73 10.49
CA MET A 264 11.61 0.95 11.92
C MET A 264 12.87 0.18 12.37
N ASP A 265 13.54 -0.50 11.44
CA ASP A 265 14.75 -1.30 11.66
C ASP A 265 15.99 -0.38 11.71
N ASP A 266 16.07 0.50 12.72
CA ASP A 266 17.28 1.31 12.97
C ASP A 266 18.20 0.61 13.99
N PRO A 267 19.52 0.52 13.74
CA PRO A 267 20.51 -0.01 14.69
C PRO A 267 20.41 0.60 16.10
N ALA A 268 20.06 1.88 16.24
CA ALA A 268 19.90 2.55 17.54
C ALA A 268 18.81 1.91 18.41
N PHE A 269 17.77 1.33 17.81
CA PHE A 269 16.78 0.50 18.51
C PHE A 269 17.27 -0.93 18.71
N GLY A 270 18.04 -1.47 17.75
CA GLY A 270 18.73 -2.75 17.85
C GLY A 270 19.63 -2.84 19.08
N TYR A 271 20.33 -1.77 19.47
CA TYR A 271 21.15 -1.74 20.69
C TYR A 271 20.32 -1.91 21.97
N THR A 272 19.15 -1.27 22.07
CA THR A 272 18.27 -1.44 23.24
C THR A 272 17.72 -2.87 23.32
N SER A 273 17.30 -3.43 22.17
CA SER A 273 16.84 -4.82 22.08
C SER A 273 17.99 -5.79 22.39
N ASN A 274 19.21 -5.52 21.93
CA ASN A 274 20.39 -6.33 22.20
C ASN A 274 20.78 -6.27 23.68
N THR A 275 20.79 -5.11 24.33
CA THR A 275 21.02 -5.01 25.78
C THR A 275 19.95 -5.78 26.56
N VAL A 276 18.68 -5.71 26.14
CA VAL A 276 17.61 -6.49 26.77
C VAL A 276 17.78 -8.00 26.56
N GLU A 277 18.13 -8.44 25.35
CA GLU A 277 18.41 -9.85 25.08
C GLU A 277 19.65 -10.34 25.84
N LYS A 278 20.72 -9.55 25.92
CA LYS A 278 21.89 -9.84 26.76
C LYS A 278 21.51 -10.00 28.22
N ILE A 279 20.69 -9.10 28.76
CA ILE A 279 20.14 -9.22 30.12
C ILE A 279 19.39 -10.56 30.25
N LYS A 280 18.50 -10.91 29.32
CA LYS A 280 17.75 -12.17 29.36
C LYS A 280 18.63 -13.43 29.34
N HIS A 281 19.77 -13.35 28.67
CA HIS A 281 20.73 -14.46 28.55
C HIS A 281 21.84 -14.39 29.62
N ASN A 282 21.71 -13.48 30.60
CA ASN A 282 22.71 -13.26 31.65
C ASN A 282 24.10 -12.89 31.09
N GLU A 283 24.14 -12.27 29.91
CA GLU A 283 25.36 -11.78 29.28
C GLU A 283 25.78 -10.42 29.86
N PRO A 284 27.09 -10.12 29.87
CA PRO A 284 27.59 -8.83 30.32
C PRO A 284 27.04 -7.68 29.47
N VAL A 285 26.54 -6.66 30.16
CA VAL A 285 25.97 -5.44 29.58
C VAL A 285 26.74 -4.21 30.02
N ASP A 286 26.83 -3.24 29.12
CA ASP A 286 27.49 -1.97 29.41
C ASP A 286 26.66 -1.14 30.40
N ARG A 287 27.30 -0.71 31.50
CA ARG A 287 26.62 0.01 32.59
C ARG A 287 25.97 1.30 32.10
N VAL A 288 26.67 2.07 31.27
CA VAL A 288 26.19 3.36 30.76
C VAL A 288 24.90 3.15 29.94
N HIS A 289 24.85 2.11 29.12
CA HIS A 289 23.64 1.75 28.40
C HIS A 289 22.50 1.33 29.32
N VAL A 290 22.74 0.51 30.34
CA VAL A 290 21.68 0.10 31.27
C VAL A 290 21.14 1.28 32.07
N LEU A 291 22.01 2.17 32.57
CA LEU A 291 21.59 3.41 33.23
C LEU A 291 20.75 4.29 32.30
N THR A 292 21.14 4.40 31.03
CA THR A 292 20.37 5.12 30.01
C THR A 292 18.98 4.50 29.80
N LEU A 293 18.86 3.17 29.83
CA LEU A 293 17.57 2.48 29.75
C LEU A 293 16.70 2.73 30.97
N ILE A 294 17.26 2.63 32.18
CA ILE A 294 16.56 2.92 33.44
C ILE A 294 16.03 4.36 33.41
N LYS A 295 16.89 5.33 33.09
CA LYS A 295 16.51 6.74 32.94
C LYS A 295 15.33 6.89 31.99
N LYS A 296 15.45 6.30 30.79
CA LYS A 296 14.41 6.43 29.77
C LYS A 296 13.08 5.80 30.20
N LYS A 297 13.10 4.61 30.83
CA LYS A 297 11.89 3.97 31.36
C LYS A 297 11.16 4.88 32.33
N ILE A 298 11.90 5.54 33.21
CA ILE A 298 11.34 6.45 34.21
C ILE A 298 10.77 7.71 33.54
N GLU A 299 11.47 8.29 32.57
CA GLU A 299 11.06 9.52 31.88
C GLU A 299 9.87 9.32 30.90
N GLU A 300 9.62 8.11 30.42
CA GLU A 300 8.50 7.80 29.51
C GLU A 300 7.11 7.83 30.20
N LEU A 301 7.00 7.27 31.41
CA LEU A 301 5.71 7.13 32.08
C LEU A 301 4.99 8.47 32.38
N PRO A 302 5.67 9.55 32.82
CA PRO A 302 5.08 10.87 32.97
C PRO A 302 4.42 11.38 31.70
N ALA A 303 5.04 11.14 30.53
CA ALA A 303 4.50 11.56 29.24
C ALA A 303 3.21 10.81 28.91
N ILE A 304 3.16 9.50 29.16
CA ILE A 304 1.96 8.66 28.98
C ILE A 304 0.83 9.16 29.88
N ILE A 305 1.10 9.39 31.17
CA ILE A 305 0.11 9.90 32.13
C ILE A 305 -0.44 11.26 31.67
N MET A 306 0.43 12.15 31.18
CA MET A 306 0.01 13.46 30.70
C MET A 306 -0.78 13.41 29.39
N GLN A 307 -0.42 12.51 28.47
CA GLN A 307 -1.14 12.33 27.21
C GLN A 307 -2.54 11.77 27.44
N GLU A 308 -2.69 10.77 28.31
CA GLU A 308 -4.00 10.23 28.68
C GLU A 308 -4.88 11.28 29.35
N ARG A 309 -4.28 12.10 30.24
CA ARG A 309 -4.98 13.22 30.86
C ARG A 309 -5.45 14.23 29.83
N HIS A 310 -4.59 14.62 28.89
CA HIS A 310 -4.96 15.53 27.81
C HIS A 310 -6.14 14.99 26.99
N GLN A 311 -6.14 13.69 26.67
CA GLN A 311 -7.23 13.05 25.93
C GLN A 311 -8.55 13.00 26.71
N ARG A 312 -8.51 12.81 28.03
CA ARG A 312 -9.71 12.67 28.88
C ARG A 312 -10.27 14.00 29.37
N GLU A 313 -9.39 14.92 29.76
CA GLU A 313 -9.73 16.15 30.50
C GLU A 313 -9.52 17.42 29.66
N ASN A 314 -8.97 17.31 28.44
CA ASN A 314 -8.62 18.43 27.56
C ASN A 314 -7.62 19.44 28.20
N GLU A 315 -6.89 19.01 29.23
CA GLU A 315 -5.88 19.82 29.91
C GLU A 315 -4.49 19.50 29.38
N SER A 316 -3.83 20.50 28.78
CA SER A 316 -2.52 20.35 28.12
C SER A 316 -1.33 20.72 29.01
N ARG A 317 -1.56 21.31 30.19
CA ARG A 317 -0.50 21.70 31.12
C ARG A 317 -0.35 20.68 32.26
N ALA A 318 0.87 20.19 32.43
CA ALA A 318 1.23 19.46 33.64
C ALA A 318 1.16 20.42 34.85
N PRO A 319 0.68 19.97 36.02
CA PRO A 319 0.83 20.73 37.26
C PRO A 319 2.31 21.03 37.50
N ASN A 320 2.63 22.22 38.00
CA ASN A 320 4.01 22.72 38.16
C ASN A 320 4.96 21.78 38.93
N HIS A 321 4.42 20.81 39.67
CA HIS A 321 5.19 19.88 40.54
C HIS A 321 5.01 18.40 40.19
N PHE A 322 4.34 18.06 39.08
CA PHE A 322 4.03 16.67 38.74
C PHE A 322 5.29 15.81 38.57
N TYR A 323 6.27 16.31 37.82
CA TYR A 323 7.50 15.56 37.57
C TYR A 323 8.30 15.32 38.87
N ASP A 324 8.41 16.30 39.76
CA ASP A 324 9.11 16.11 41.03
C ASP A 324 8.41 15.07 41.92
N LEU A 325 7.08 15.16 42.04
CA LEU A 325 6.29 14.19 42.81
C LEU A 325 6.34 12.78 42.19
N PHE A 326 6.37 12.69 40.86
CA PHE A 326 6.52 11.43 40.14
C PHE A 326 7.88 10.78 40.40
N HIS A 327 8.98 11.52 40.19
CA HIS A 327 10.32 10.99 40.41
C HIS A 327 10.54 10.62 41.88
N TYR A 328 9.93 11.36 42.80
CA TYR A 328 9.96 11.02 44.22
C TYR A 328 9.24 9.71 44.50
N ALA A 329 8.03 9.51 43.95
CA ALA A 329 7.30 8.26 44.09
C ALA A 329 8.09 7.07 43.52
N VAL A 330 8.74 7.25 42.37
CA VAL A 330 9.61 6.22 41.76
C VAL A 330 10.80 5.92 42.66
N LEU A 331 11.61 6.91 43.03
CA LEU A 331 12.82 6.72 43.85
C LEU A 331 12.50 6.15 45.24
N ASN A 332 11.38 6.56 45.84
CA ASN A 332 10.93 6.08 47.14
C ASN A 332 10.47 4.61 47.10
N SER A 333 10.28 4.03 45.92
CA SER A 333 9.89 2.63 45.74
C SER A 333 11.08 1.65 45.74
N PHE A 334 12.32 2.16 45.76
CA PHE A 334 13.54 1.34 45.72
C PHE A 334 14.29 1.32 47.07
N GLN A 335 14.89 0.17 47.39
CA GLN A 335 15.84 0.04 48.50
C GLN A 335 17.09 0.89 48.25
N GLU A 336 17.88 1.16 49.29
CA GLU A 336 18.99 2.13 49.20
C GLU A 336 20.01 1.80 48.10
N ALA A 337 20.41 0.54 47.97
CA ALA A 337 21.38 0.11 46.95
C ALA A 337 20.86 0.35 45.52
N ASP A 338 19.64 -0.11 45.23
CA ASP A 338 18.96 0.08 43.95
C ASP A 338 18.69 1.55 43.65
N ARG A 339 18.29 2.30 44.68
CA ARG A 339 17.98 3.73 44.58
C ARG A 339 19.19 4.51 44.13
N ARG A 340 20.39 4.21 44.62
CA ARG A 340 21.63 4.89 44.18
C ARG A 340 21.89 4.74 42.69
N VAL A 341 21.62 3.56 42.14
CA VAL A 341 21.73 3.31 40.69
C VAL A 341 20.68 4.09 39.90
N VAL A 342 19.46 4.20 40.44
CA VAL A 342 18.40 5.01 39.82
C VAL A 342 18.70 6.52 39.93
N GLU A 343 19.28 6.98 41.05
CA GLU A 343 19.76 8.36 41.23
C GLU A 343 20.86 8.71 40.23
N GLU A 344 21.81 7.79 40.02
CA GLU A 344 22.86 7.90 39.00
C GLU A 344 22.25 7.98 37.59
N ALA A 345 21.33 7.08 37.26
CA ALA A 345 20.64 7.09 35.97
C ALA A 345 19.91 8.41 35.71
N LEU A 346 19.19 8.93 36.71
CA LEU A 346 18.42 10.16 36.59
C LEU A 346 19.26 11.43 36.69
N GLY A 347 20.50 11.36 37.19
CA GLY A 347 21.29 12.53 37.56
C GLY A 347 20.61 13.36 38.67
N MET A 348 19.87 12.70 39.57
CA MET A 348 19.09 13.36 40.63
C MET A 348 19.29 12.67 41.97
N GLN A 349 19.53 13.45 43.01
CA GLN A 349 19.68 12.96 44.39
C GLN A 349 18.33 12.95 45.11
N PHE A 350 17.94 11.81 45.68
CA PHE A 350 16.69 11.57 46.40
C PHE A 350 16.51 12.52 47.58
N GLN A 351 17.58 12.79 48.35
CA GLN A 351 17.51 13.74 49.47
C GLN A 351 17.22 15.18 49.01
N ALA A 352 17.77 15.60 47.86
CA ALA A 352 17.48 16.91 47.29
C ALA A 352 16.03 16.97 46.79
N LEU A 353 15.58 15.93 46.09
CA LEU A 353 14.21 15.82 45.59
C LEU A 353 13.18 15.77 46.73
N SER A 354 13.46 15.01 47.79
CA SER A 354 12.62 14.91 48.99
C SER A 354 12.39 16.28 49.64
N ARG A 355 13.44 17.10 49.75
CA ARG A 355 13.33 18.48 50.24
C ARG A 355 12.45 19.36 49.36
N ARG A 356 12.56 19.25 48.02
CA ARG A 356 11.68 19.97 47.08
C ARG A 356 10.22 19.52 47.25
N VAL A 357 10.00 18.20 47.34
CA VAL A 357 8.65 17.62 47.49
C VAL A 357 8.00 17.96 48.82
N ALA A 358 8.77 18.07 49.90
CA ALA A 358 8.28 18.54 51.20
C ALA A 358 7.71 19.96 51.13
N ALA A 359 8.25 20.83 50.26
CA ALA A 359 7.70 22.17 50.04
C ALA A 359 6.36 22.17 49.27
N PHE A 360 5.96 21.06 48.64
CA PHE A 360 4.73 20.95 47.84
C PHE A 360 3.53 20.37 48.60
N GLN A 361 3.62 20.24 49.93
CA GLN A 361 2.65 19.55 50.81
C GLN A 361 1.19 20.03 50.68
N LYS A 362 0.90 21.17 50.04
CA LYS A 362 -0.45 21.73 49.85
C LYS A 362 -1.14 21.41 48.50
N THR A 363 -0.54 20.62 47.60
CA THR A 363 -1.12 20.41 46.24
C THR A 363 -1.92 19.10 46.10
N GLY A 364 -3.19 19.13 46.50
CA GLY A 364 -4.09 17.95 46.47
C GLY A 364 -4.29 17.33 45.07
N THR A 365 -4.40 18.14 44.03
CA THR A 365 -4.68 17.70 42.65
C THR A 365 -3.57 16.81 42.07
N THR A 366 -2.30 17.17 42.32
CA THR A 366 -1.15 16.43 41.77
C THR A 366 -0.95 15.09 42.46
N ARG A 367 -1.19 15.02 43.79
CA ARG A 367 -1.15 13.77 44.54
C ARG A 367 -2.27 12.82 44.12
N LEU A 368 -3.47 13.34 43.86
CA LEU A 368 -4.59 12.55 43.35
C LEU A 368 -4.27 11.96 41.96
N LEU A 369 -3.63 12.74 41.08
CA LEU A 369 -3.21 12.28 39.76
C LEU A 369 -2.19 11.12 39.85
N LEU A 370 -1.23 11.21 40.75
CA LEU A 370 -0.27 10.12 40.99
C LEU A 370 -0.93 8.90 41.63
N ALA A 371 -1.82 9.09 42.61
CA ALA A 371 -2.58 8.01 43.23
C ALA A 371 -3.40 7.23 42.19
N ARG A 372 -4.08 7.93 41.27
CA ARG A 372 -4.81 7.33 40.14
C ARG A 372 -3.92 6.53 39.19
N ASN A 373 -2.61 6.79 39.18
CA ASN A 373 -1.62 6.12 38.33
C ASN A 373 -0.63 5.26 39.13
N ALA A 374 -0.90 4.97 40.41
CA ALA A 374 0.01 4.21 41.27
C ALA A 374 0.31 2.82 40.71
N ALA A 375 -0.69 2.15 40.11
CA ALA A 375 -0.49 0.86 39.43
C ALA A 375 0.53 0.94 38.28
N LYS A 376 0.56 2.04 37.52
CA LYS A 376 1.54 2.24 36.45
C LYS A 376 2.94 2.53 36.99
N VAL A 377 3.03 3.31 38.08
CA VAL A 377 4.30 3.55 38.78
C VAL A 377 4.86 2.24 39.32
N ASN A 378 4.02 1.41 39.95
CA ASN A 378 4.43 0.09 40.42
C ASN A 378 4.87 -0.81 39.25
N SER A 379 4.12 -0.82 38.14
CA SER A 379 4.50 -1.56 36.95
C SER A 379 5.84 -1.09 36.36
N LEU A 380 6.10 0.23 36.36
CA LEU A 380 7.40 0.80 35.98
C LEU A 380 8.52 0.31 36.90
N VAL A 381 8.32 0.38 38.22
CA VAL A 381 9.29 -0.09 39.22
C VAL A 381 9.62 -1.56 38.98
N GLN A 382 8.61 -2.41 38.83
CA GLN A 382 8.80 -3.83 38.50
C GLN A 382 9.54 -4.02 37.16
N GLY A 383 9.28 -3.17 36.17
CA GLY A 383 9.98 -3.18 34.88
C GLY A 383 11.41 -2.64 34.91
N ILE A 384 11.88 -2.06 36.03
CA ILE A 384 13.26 -1.57 36.24
C ILE A 384 14.10 -2.57 37.02
N LEU A 385 13.50 -3.33 37.94
CA LEU A 385 14.21 -4.33 38.77
C LEU A 385 15.13 -5.28 37.97
N PRO A 386 14.75 -5.80 36.78
CA PRO A 386 15.65 -6.65 35.99
C PRO A 386 16.95 -5.95 35.55
N PHE A 387 16.89 -4.64 35.26
CA PHE A 387 18.07 -3.85 34.88
C PHE A 387 19.00 -3.64 36.08
N LEU A 388 18.43 -3.44 37.27
CA LEU A 388 19.17 -3.30 38.52
C LEU A 388 19.83 -4.61 38.92
N ALA A 389 19.09 -5.73 38.85
CA ALA A 389 19.61 -7.07 39.10
C ALA A 389 20.81 -7.38 38.18
N SER A 390 20.69 -7.07 36.89
CA SER A 390 21.79 -7.24 35.93
C SER A 390 23.02 -6.38 36.27
N LEU A 391 22.83 -5.11 36.63
CA LEU A 391 23.94 -4.23 37.05
C LEU A 391 24.62 -4.69 38.34
N ASN A 392 23.87 -5.36 39.22
CA ASN A 392 24.35 -5.88 40.49
C ASN A 392 24.89 -7.33 40.39
N GLY A 393 24.89 -7.93 39.20
CA GLY A 393 25.32 -9.33 38.99
C GLY A 393 24.39 -10.37 39.64
N GLN A 394 23.13 -10.02 39.88
CA GLN A 394 22.13 -10.89 40.47
C GLN A 394 21.40 -11.70 39.40
N ALA A 395 21.17 -12.99 39.67
CA ALA A 395 20.36 -13.83 38.80
C ALA A 395 18.89 -13.38 38.83
N MET A 396 18.27 -13.29 37.66
CA MET A 396 16.86 -12.91 37.53
C MET A 396 15.96 -14.14 37.47
N ASP A 397 14.77 -14.04 38.08
CA ASP A 397 13.75 -15.07 37.95
C ASP A 397 12.95 -14.96 36.63
N ALA A 398 12.19 -16.00 36.30
CA ALA A 398 11.41 -16.05 35.06
C ALA A 398 10.34 -14.94 34.95
N ALA A 399 9.81 -14.46 36.08
CA ALA A 399 8.80 -13.39 36.10
C ALA A 399 9.43 -12.02 35.83
N GLN A 400 10.64 -11.78 36.34
CA GLN A 400 11.46 -10.60 36.06
C GLN A 400 11.89 -10.54 34.60
N LEU A 401 12.28 -11.68 34.03
CA LEU A 401 12.62 -11.81 32.61
C LEU A 401 11.43 -11.55 31.68
N ALA A 402 10.22 -11.97 32.07
CA ALA A 402 9.00 -11.73 31.29
C ALA A 402 8.61 -10.24 31.18
N GLY A 403 9.07 -9.38 32.11
CA GLY A 403 8.81 -7.93 32.11
C GLY A 403 9.70 -7.11 31.16
N LEU A 404 10.71 -7.73 30.54
CA LEU A 404 11.66 -7.09 29.64
C LEU A 404 11.11 -7.01 28.20
N SER A 405 10.34 -5.96 27.89
CA SER A 405 10.02 -5.61 26.50
C SER A 405 10.87 -4.41 26.00
N PRO A 406 11.25 -4.37 24.71
CA PRO A 406 11.84 -3.19 24.08
C PRO A 406 10.81 -2.05 24.01
N GLN A 407 10.63 -1.37 25.14
CA GLN A 407 9.54 -0.43 25.40
C GLN A 407 9.46 0.74 24.40
N LYS A 408 10.58 1.13 23.78
CA LYS A 408 10.61 2.24 22.81
C LYS A 408 9.79 1.97 21.55
N GLN A 409 9.80 0.74 21.04
CA GLN A 409 9.04 0.41 19.84
C GLN A 409 7.57 0.09 20.17
N VAL A 410 7.31 -0.51 21.33
CA VAL A 410 5.95 -0.86 21.76
C VAL A 410 5.12 0.40 22.06
N SER A 411 5.72 1.46 22.61
CA SER A 411 5.01 2.72 22.90
C SER A 411 4.81 3.61 21.67
N LEU A 412 5.75 3.59 20.71
CA LEU A 412 5.70 4.44 19.51
C LEU A 412 4.80 3.85 18.40
N ARG A 413 4.79 2.52 18.23
CA ARG A 413 4.04 1.84 17.16
C ARG A 413 2.55 2.20 17.14
N PRO A 414 1.78 2.17 18.24
CA PRO A 414 0.36 2.50 18.21
C PRO A 414 0.09 3.93 17.68
N GLY A 415 0.93 4.89 18.05
CA GLY A 415 0.85 6.27 17.56
C GLY A 415 1.11 6.36 16.07
N ILE A 416 2.21 5.77 15.59
CA ILE A 416 2.58 5.74 14.17
C ILE A 416 1.53 4.99 13.34
N TYR A 417 1.07 3.83 13.81
CA TYR A 417 0.06 3.01 13.15
C TYR A 417 -1.22 3.81 12.95
N ARG A 418 -1.71 4.47 14.00
CA ARG A 418 -2.89 5.36 13.91
C ARG A 418 -2.71 6.44 12.86
N LEU A 419 -1.54 7.09 12.79
CA LEU A 419 -1.26 8.10 11.78
C LEU A 419 -1.21 7.49 10.36
N ARG A 420 -0.59 6.32 10.21
CA ARG A 420 -0.53 5.58 8.93
C ARG A 420 -1.91 5.18 8.45
N TYR A 421 -2.77 4.68 9.34
CA TYR A 421 -4.14 4.31 8.99
C TYR A 421 -4.94 5.51 8.45
N GLN A 422 -4.80 6.67 9.12
CA GLN A 422 -5.48 7.90 8.70
C GLN A 422 -5.05 8.33 7.30
N ILE A 423 -3.76 8.32 7.01
CA ILE A 423 -3.25 8.80 5.72
C ILE A 423 -3.50 7.79 4.59
N ILE A 424 -3.42 6.48 4.86
CA ILE A 424 -3.84 5.44 3.90
C ILE A 424 -5.32 5.62 3.52
N ARG A 425 -6.19 5.87 4.51
CA ARG A 425 -7.61 6.13 4.24
C ARG A 425 -7.82 7.38 3.42
N ALA A 426 -7.16 8.49 3.77
CA ALA A 426 -7.25 9.74 3.01
C ALA A 426 -6.80 9.57 1.54
N ASP A 427 -5.75 8.79 1.30
CA ASP A 427 -5.29 8.42 -0.04
C ASP A 427 -6.37 7.64 -0.81
N GLN A 428 -6.94 6.58 -0.22
CA GLN A 428 -7.97 5.79 -0.89
C GLN A 428 -9.28 6.57 -1.16
N GLU A 429 -9.69 7.44 -0.24
CA GLU A 429 -10.83 8.34 -0.44
C GLU A 429 -10.58 9.33 -1.59
N THR A 430 -9.36 9.87 -1.68
CA THR A 430 -8.93 10.77 -2.76
C THR A 430 -8.99 10.04 -4.09
N GLN A 431 -8.42 8.84 -4.19
CA GLN A 431 -8.45 8.02 -5.40
C GLN A 431 -9.89 7.72 -5.85
N SER A 432 -10.74 7.29 -4.92
CA SER A 432 -12.16 6.99 -5.17
C SER A 432 -12.90 8.19 -5.76
N LYS A 433 -12.72 9.39 -5.18
CA LYS A 433 -13.33 10.64 -5.67
C LYS A 433 -12.90 10.97 -7.09
N ILE A 434 -11.60 10.94 -7.35
CA ILE A 434 -11.02 11.29 -8.66
C ILE A 434 -11.50 10.30 -9.72
N LYS A 435 -11.33 8.99 -9.49
CA LYS A 435 -11.73 7.95 -10.46
C LYS A 435 -13.24 7.95 -10.71
N SER A 436 -14.05 8.16 -9.68
CA SER A 436 -15.50 8.26 -9.83
C SER A 436 -15.91 9.47 -10.69
N LYS A 437 -15.21 10.60 -10.56
CA LYS A 437 -15.44 11.78 -11.41
C LYS A 437 -15.02 11.52 -12.86
N ILE A 438 -13.86 10.88 -13.06
CA ILE A 438 -13.35 10.44 -14.36
C ILE A 438 -14.38 9.55 -15.06
N GLU A 439 -14.85 8.49 -14.38
CA GLU A 439 -15.81 7.54 -14.92
C GLU A 439 -17.15 8.22 -15.26
N SER A 440 -17.65 9.08 -14.38
CA SER A 440 -18.91 9.80 -14.59
C SER A 440 -18.85 10.69 -15.84
N ALA A 441 -17.75 11.45 -15.99
CA ALA A 441 -17.53 12.29 -17.18
C ALA A 441 -17.33 11.46 -18.45
N LEU A 442 -16.54 10.39 -18.39
CA LEU A 442 -16.32 9.50 -19.52
C LEU A 442 -17.65 8.87 -19.99
N ASN A 443 -18.49 8.43 -19.06
CA ASN A 443 -19.81 7.88 -19.36
C ASN A 443 -20.75 8.92 -19.97
N ALA A 444 -20.75 10.17 -19.48
CA ALA A 444 -21.51 11.26 -20.08
C ALA A 444 -21.10 11.52 -21.54
N ILE A 445 -19.79 11.47 -21.82
CA ILE A 445 -19.25 11.62 -23.19
C ILE A 445 -19.63 10.41 -24.05
N LYS A 446 -19.48 9.17 -23.53
CA LYS A 446 -19.84 7.92 -24.24
C LYS A 446 -21.34 7.90 -24.61
N ASN A 447 -22.22 8.40 -23.75
CA ASN A 447 -23.68 8.43 -23.99
C ASN A 447 -24.12 9.37 -25.12
N THR A 448 -23.29 10.36 -25.47
CA THR A 448 -23.58 11.31 -26.55
C THR A 448 -22.82 10.98 -27.84
N ALA A 449 -21.92 10.00 -27.81
CA ALA A 449 -21.08 9.64 -28.94
C ALA A 449 -21.78 8.62 -29.85
N ARG A 450 -21.71 8.85 -31.17
CA ARG A 450 -22.19 7.85 -32.16
C ARG A 450 -21.32 6.59 -32.20
N SER A 451 -20.02 6.75 -31.97
CA SER A 451 -19.05 5.66 -31.86
C SER A 451 -18.27 5.81 -30.56
N LYS A 452 -18.07 4.69 -29.86
CA LYS A 452 -17.33 4.62 -28.59
C LYS A 452 -15.87 4.21 -28.79
N THR A 453 -15.52 3.75 -29.99
CA THR A 453 -14.19 3.22 -30.31
C THR A 453 -13.11 4.26 -30.03
N ASN A 454 -12.10 3.90 -29.23
CA ASN A 454 -10.96 4.74 -28.83
C ASN A 454 -11.29 6.04 -28.06
N LEU A 455 -12.56 6.29 -27.72
CA LEU A 455 -12.99 7.52 -27.03
C LEU A 455 -12.29 7.68 -25.68
N GLU A 456 -12.12 6.58 -24.97
CA GLU A 456 -11.43 6.52 -23.68
C GLU A 456 -9.95 6.92 -23.77
N THR A 457 -9.25 6.45 -24.80
CA THR A 457 -7.86 6.84 -25.06
C THR A 457 -7.72 8.35 -25.24
N PHE A 458 -8.56 8.95 -26.09
CA PHE A 458 -8.54 10.40 -26.34
C PHE A 458 -9.00 11.22 -25.13
N PHE A 459 -9.93 10.69 -24.33
CA PHE A 459 -10.35 11.30 -23.07
C PHE A 459 -9.19 11.36 -22.07
N TYR A 460 -8.51 10.23 -21.81
CA TYR A 460 -7.37 10.21 -20.88
C TYR A 460 -6.22 11.09 -21.36
N ALA A 461 -5.91 11.07 -22.66
CA ALA A 461 -4.89 11.94 -23.23
C ALA A 461 -5.22 13.42 -23.05
N SER A 462 -6.48 13.79 -23.26
CA SER A 462 -6.98 15.16 -23.07
C SER A 462 -6.97 15.59 -21.60
N LEU A 463 -7.31 14.66 -20.67
CA LEU A 463 -7.26 14.88 -19.24
C LEU A 463 -5.82 15.14 -18.75
N ILE A 464 -4.88 14.31 -19.17
CA ILE A 464 -3.47 14.41 -18.77
C ILE A 464 -2.83 15.66 -19.37
N ALA A 465 -3.25 16.06 -20.57
CA ALA A 465 -2.84 17.33 -21.18
C ALA A 465 -3.35 18.57 -20.43
N GLN A 466 -4.31 18.45 -19.50
CA GLN A 466 -4.76 19.59 -18.68
C GLN A 466 -3.73 20.03 -17.63
N THR A 467 -2.69 19.23 -17.35
CA THR A 467 -1.64 19.59 -16.40
C THR A 467 -0.27 19.66 -17.07
N ARG A 468 0.53 20.64 -16.66
CA ARG A 468 1.97 20.70 -16.98
C ARG A 468 2.84 20.11 -15.86
N ASP A 469 2.26 19.81 -14.70
CA ASP A 469 2.96 19.25 -13.56
C ASP A 469 3.17 17.74 -13.76
N GLU A 470 4.42 17.32 -13.93
CA GLU A 470 4.81 15.92 -14.13
C GLU A 470 4.50 15.03 -12.91
N SER A 471 4.46 15.58 -11.69
CA SER A 471 4.03 14.81 -10.51
C SER A 471 2.56 14.42 -10.63
N VAL A 472 1.70 15.35 -11.07
CA VAL A 472 0.28 15.09 -11.28
C VAL A 472 0.04 14.16 -12.46
N LYS A 473 0.83 14.26 -13.54
CA LYS A 473 0.78 13.28 -14.64
C LYS A 473 1.13 11.88 -14.17
N ARG A 474 2.24 11.72 -13.44
CA ARG A 474 2.66 10.43 -12.85
C ARG A 474 1.55 9.82 -11.98
N MET A 475 0.87 10.64 -11.19
CA MET A 475 -0.28 10.20 -10.42
C MET A 475 -1.45 9.78 -11.31
N PHE A 476 -1.85 10.54 -12.33
CA PHE A 476 -2.90 10.09 -13.26
C PHE A 476 -2.55 8.76 -13.94
N TYR A 477 -1.30 8.60 -14.37
CA TYR A 477 -0.82 7.35 -14.97
C TYR A 477 -0.93 6.17 -14.02
N LYS A 478 -0.44 6.31 -12.79
CA LYS A 478 -0.60 5.30 -11.75
C LYS A 478 -2.11 5.01 -11.51
N LEU A 479 -3.00 6.01 -11.66
CA LEU A 479 -4.37 5.97 -11.10
C LEU A 479 -5.20 5.15 -12.04
N LEU A 480 -5.10 5.53 -13.30
CA LEU A 480 -5.72 4.87 -14.41
C LEU A 480 -5.04 3.53 -14.74
N ASN A 481 -3.94 3.19 -14.05
CA ASN A 481 -3.10 2.04 -14.35
C ASN A 481 -2.69 2.00 -15.84
N ILE A 482 -2.28 3.16 -16.37
CA ILE A 482 -1.86 3.33 -17.77
C ILE A 482 -0.42 3.84 -17.82
N SER A 483 0.39 3.27 -18.72
CA SER A 483 1.70 3.82 -19.02
C SER A 483 1.57 5.08 -19.87
N GLY A 484 2.24 6.16 -19.48
CA GLY A 484 2.28 7.39 -20.28
C GLY A 484 2.89 7.17 -21.67
N LEU A 485 3.86 6.27 -21.78
CA LEU A 485 4.42 5.86 -23.06
C LEU A 485 3.37 5.16 -23.92
N GLN A 486 2.66 4.17 -23.36
CA GLN A 486 1.63 3.41 -24.08
C GLN A 486 0.46 4.31 -24.50
N LEU A 487 0.02 5.23 -23.64
CA LEU A 487 -1.03 6.18 -23.97
C LEU A 487 -0.61 7.09 -25.13
N SER A 488 0.59 7.67 -25.04
CA SER A 488 1.12 8.58 -26.07
C SER A 488 1.29 7.85 -27.40
N GLN A 489 1.86 6.65 -27.36
CA GLN A 489 1.98 5.75 -28.51
C GLN A 489 0.61 5.48 -29.13
N ARG A 490 -0.37 5.09 -28.33
CA ARG A 490 -1.70 4.72 -28.81
C ARG A 490 -2.41 5.92 -29.45
N VAL A 491 -2.37 7.08 -28.82
CA VAL A 491 -2.93 8.32 -29.38
C VAL A 491 -2.29 8.65 -30.72
N ARG A 492 -0.95 8.60 -30.79
CA ARG A 492 -0.19 8.84 -32.02
C ARG A 492 -0.60 7.87 -33.13
N GLU A 493 -0.63 6.57 -32.82
CA GLU A 493 -0.99 5.53 -33.78
C GLU A 493 -2.42 5.72 -34.30
N LEU A 494 -3.37 6.03 -33.42
CA LEU A 494 -4.76 6.29 -33.78
C LEU A 494 -4.96 7.56 -34.61
N LYS A 495 -4.24 8.65 -34.29
CA LYS A 495 -4.29 9.91 -35.06
C LYS A 495 -3.71 9.72 -36.46
N VAL A 496 -2.66 8.92 -36.58
CA VAL A 496 -2.04 8.62 -37.87
C VAL A 496 -2.91 7.64 -38.66
N ASN A 497 -3.29 6.48 -38.11
CA ASN A 497 -4.16 5.50 -38.77
C ASN A 497 -4.68 4.43 -37.77
N VAL A 498 -6.00 4.36 -37.61
CA VAL A 498 -6.67 3.39 -36.72
C VAL A 498 -6.46 1.94 -37.13
N GLN A 499 -6.40 1.65 -38.44
CA GLN A 499 -6.17 0.28 -38.93
C GLN A 499 -4.74 -0.19 -38.63
N ASP A 500 -3.76 0.69 -38.84
CA ASP A 500 -2.36 0.39 -38.55
C ASP A 500 -2.16 0.13 -37.04
N HIS A 501 -2.83 0.90 -36.17
CA HIS A 501 -2.84 0.63 -34.72
C HIS A 501 -3.32 -0.79 -34.39
N ALA A 502 -4.44 -1.24 -34.99
CA ALA A 502 -4.99 -2.57 -34.75
C ALA A 502 -4.00 -3.68 -35.15
N VAL A 503 -3.33 -3.51 -36.31
CA VAL A 503 -2.31 -4.45 -36.81
C VAL A 503 -1.10 -4.49 -35.87
N LEU A 504 -0.57 -3.33 -35.45
CA LEU A 504 0.57 -3.26 -34.54
C LEU A 504 0.23 -3.81 -33.15
N ASN A 505 -0.98 -3.57 -32.66
CA ASN A 505 -1.41 -4.08 -31.37
C ASN A 505 -1.49 -5.62 -31.37
N ALA A 506 -1.99 -6.21 -32.46
CA ALA A 506 -2.02 -7.66 -32.66
C ALA A 506 -0.62 -8.30 -32.67
N GLN A 507 0.41 -7.54 -33.06
CA GLN A 507 1.81 -8.00 -33.09
C GLN A 507 2.66 -7.50 -31.91
N SER A 508 2.03 -6.93 -30.88
CA SER A 508 2.73 -6.29 -29.75
C SER A 508 3.77 -7.21 -29.08
N SER A 509 3.45 -8.48 -28.83
CA SER A 509 4.38 -9.45 -28.24
C SER A 509 5.61 -9.72 -29.13
N GLN A 510 5.43 -9.84 -30.44
CA GLN A 510 6.53 -10.04 -31.38
C GLN A 510 7.42 -8.80 -31.48
N ILE A 511 6.82 -7.61 -31.45
CA ILE A 511 7.55 -6.33 -31.41
C ILE A 511 8.37 -6.24 -30.12
N SER A 512 7.80 -6.59 -28.97
CA SER A 512 8.53 -6.61 -27.69
C SER A 512 9.68 -7.62 -27.68
N LEU A 513 9.51 -8.80 -28.29
CA LEU A 513 10.59 -9.77 -28.47
C LEU A 513 11.73 -9.18 -29.31
N LEU A 514 11.40 -8.53 -30.44
CA LEU A 514 12.39 -7.85 -31.28
C LEU A 514 13.11 -6.74 -30.50
N SER A 515 12.41 -5.93 -29.72
CA SER A 515 13.02 -4.93 -28.84
C SER A 515 13.99 -5.57 -27.82
N GLY A 516 13.64 -6.72 -27.24
CA GLY A 516 14.54 -7.47 -26.36
C GLY A 516 15.80 -7.98 -27.08
N TRP A 517 15.67 -8.43 -28.33
CA TRP A 517 16.82 -8.79 -29.16
C TRP A 517 17.72 -7.59 -29.47
N ILE A 518 17.13 -6.42 -29.77
CA ILE A 518 17.88 -5.17 -29.98
C ILE A 518 18.68 -4.81 -28.73
N GLN A 519 18.07 -4.86 -27.54
CA GLN A 519 18.74 -4.58 -26.26
C GLN A 519 19.87 -5.57 -25.94
N ARG A 520 19.72 -6.85 -26.32
CA ARG A 520 20.76 -7.86 -26.12
C ARG A 520 21.93 -7.63 -27.07
N ILE A 521 21.64 -7.41 -28.36
CA ILE A 521 22.66 -7.29 -29.42
C ILE A 521 23.37 -5.94 -29.36
N SER A 522 22.74 -4.88 -28.84
CA SER A 522 23.40 -3.59 -28.64
C SER A 522 24.59 -3.63 -27.69
N ARG A 523 24.65 -4.64 -26.82
CA ARG A 523 25.75 -4.86 -25.87
C ARG A 523 26.92 -5.64 -26.47
N ASP A 524 26.68 -6.42 -27.52
CA ASP A 524 27.68 -7.27 -28.18
C ASP A 524 27.46 -7.29 -29.70
N LEU A 525 27.90 -6.20 -30.33
CA LEU A 525 27.63 -5.95 -31.73
C LEU A 525 28.64 -6.65 -32.64
N THR A 526 28.35 -7.90 -32.96
CA THR A 526 29.09 -8.67 -33.97
C THR A 526 28.38 -8.66 -35.34
N PRO A 527 29.09 -8.86 -36.47
CA PRO A 527 28.47 -9.01 -37.78
C PRO A 527 27.43 -10.14 -37.84
N HIS A 528 27.68 -11.24 -37.12
CA HIS A 528 26.77 -12.36 -37.00
C HIS A 528 25.46 -11.97 -36.30
N ASN A 529 25.55 -11.31 -35.13
CA ASN A 529 24.38 -10.83 -34.39
C ASN A 529 23.58 -9.80 -35.19
N LYS A 530 24.24 -8.91 -35.92
CA LYS A 530 23.58 -7.93 -36.80
C LYS A 530 22.78 -8.61 -37.92
N THR A 531 23.31 -9.71 -38.48
CA THR A 531 22.62 -10.49 -39.51
C THR A 531 21.39 -11.18 -38.95
N ILE A 532 21.49 -11.83 -37.78
CA ILE A 532 20.36 -12.44 -37.08
C ILE A 532 19.27 -11.41 -36.80
N LEU A 533 19.64 -10.25 -36.24
CA LEU A 533 18.70 -9.18 -35.92
C LEU A 533 17.97 -8.66 -37.16
N SER A 534 18.69 -8.48 -38.26
CA SER A 534 18.11 -8.07 -39.55
C SER A 534 17.13 -9.11 -40.08
N GLY A 535 17.43 -10.40 -39.91
CA GLY A 535 16.53 -11.51 -40.25
C GLY A 535 15.22 -11.46 -39.45
N TYR A 536 15.29 -11.28 -38.13
CA TYR A 536 14.10 -11.13 -37.28
C TYR A 536 13.28 -9.89 -37.63
N PHE A 537 13.94 -8.75 -37.84
CA PHE A 537 13.29 -7.51 -38.25
C PHE A 537 12.53 -7.68 -39.57
N ASN A 538 13.19 -8.24 -40.59
CA ASN A 538 12.60 -8.45 -41.92
C ASN A 538 11.46 -9.47 -41.89
N ASN A 539 11.59 -10.53 -41.09
CA ASN A 539 10.53 -11.53 -40.93
C ASN A 539 9.28 -10.88 -40.32
N LEU A 540 9.42 -10.20 -39.16
CA LEU A 540 8.30 -9.53 -38.50
C LEU A 540 7.67 -8.46 -39.41
N TRP A 541 8.49 -7.69 -40.14
CA TRP A 541 7.99 -6.72 -41.10
C TRP A 541 7.23 -7.39 -42.25
N SER A 542 7.67 -8.54 -42.75
CA SER A 542 6.95 -9.27 -43.81
C SER A 542 5.57 -9.74 -43.36
N VAL A 543 5.45 -10.21 -42.10
CA VAL A 543 4.17 -10.56 -41.47
C VAL A 543 3.26 -9.33 -41.40
N LEU A 544 3.76 -8.18 -40.95
CA LEU A 544 3.00 -6.92 -40.89
C LEU A 544 2.55 -6.48 -42.30
N ARG A 545 3.43 -6.59 -43.30
CA ARG A 545 3.19 -6.16 -44.68
C ARG A 545 2.06 -6.92 -45.38
N SER A 546 1.85 -8.19 -45.04
CA SER A 546 0.84 -9.06 -45.64
C SER A 546 -0.61 -8.57 -45.48
N THR A 547 -0.85 -7.61 -44.57
CA THR A 547 -2.20 -7.13 -44.20
C THR A 547 -2.66 -5.84 -44.92
N LYS A 548 -1.84 -5.29 -45.83
CA LYS A 548 -1.94 -4.04 -46.64
C LYS A 548 -0.78 -3.09 -46.28
N SER A 549 0.26 -3.06 -47.11
CA SER A 549 1.46 -2.27 -46.82
C SER A 549 1.26 -0.77 -47.05
N SER A 550 0.94 -0.03 -46.01
CA SER A 550 1.06 1.42 -46.03
C SER A 550 2.48 1.81 -45.57
N LYS A 551 3.10 2.80 -46.22
CA LYS A 551 4.34 3.44 -45.72
C LYS A 551 4.16 3.90 -44.27
N THR A 552 2.94 4.31 -43.92
CA THR A 552 2.54 4.73 -42.59
C THR A 552 2.68 3.63 -41.52
N LEU A 553 2.26 2.40 -41.82
CA LEU A 553 2.41 1.24 -40.93
C LEU A 553 3.89 0.96 -40.63
N TYR A 554 4.75 1.04 -41.65
CA TYR A 554 6.20 0.87 -41.47
C TYR A 554 6.79 1.92 -40.53
N ILE A 555 6.43 3.19 -40.75
CA ILE A 555 6.91 4.30 -39.93
C ILE A 555 6.46 4.14 -38.46
N GLN A 556 5.21 3.75 -38.22
CA GLN A 556 4.71 3.50 -36.87
C GLN A 556 5.38 2.29 -36.20
N PHE A 557 5.60 1.20 -36.94
CA PHE A 557 6.34 0.03 -36.46
C PHE A 557 7.75 0.42 -36.01
N CYS A 558 8.50 1.15 -36.84
CA CYS A 558 9.83 1.62 -36.51
C CYS A 558 9.81 2.59 -35.31
N LYS A 559 8.82 3.49 -35.22
CA LYS A 559 8.70 4.40 -34.07
C LYS A 559 8.45 3.64 -32.77
N ARG A 560 7.67 2.55 -32.79
CA ARG A 560 7.46 1.68 -31.61
C ARG A 560 8.76 1.04 -31.13
N LEU A 561 9.66 0.64 -32.04
CA LEU A 561 10.98 0.15 -31.65
C LEU A 561 11.82 1.23 -30.97
N TYR A 562 11.78 2.48 -31.46
CA TYR A 562 12.43 3.63 -30.82
C TYR A 562 11.88 3.93 -29.43
N ASP A 563 10.56 3.82 -29.24
CA ASP A 563 9.90 4.02 -27.93
C ASP A 563 10.40 3.01 -26.89
N HIS A 564 10.83 1.81 -27.31
CA HIS A 564 11.41 0.78 -26.44
C HIS A 564 12.94 0.90 -26.23
N ALA A 565 13.62 1.78 -26.97
CA ALA A 565 15.06 1.95 -26.90
C ALA A 565 15.50 2.77 -25.68
N GLN A 566 16.31 2.17 -24.83
CA GLN A 566 16.83 2.74 -23.58
C GLN A 566 18.20 3.41 -23.76
N THR A 567 18.97 3.00 -24.78
CA THR A 567 20.34 3.49 -24.98
C THR A 567 20.55 4.12 -26.37
N HIS A 568 21.57 4.96 -26.50
CA HIS A 568 21.95 5.52 -27.80
C HIS A 568 22.35 4.42 -28.80
N ALA A 569 23.06 3.38 -28.35
CA ALA A 569 23.45 2.25 -29.20
C ALA A 569 22.24 1.53 -29.81
N GLU A 570 21.19 1.28 -29.01
CA GLU A 570 19.94 0.71 -29.51
C GLU A 570 19.28 1.60 -30.58
N ARG A 571 19.25 2.92 -30.36
CA ARG A 571 18.71 3.90 -31.32
C ARG A 571 19.47 3.92 -32.64
N GLN A 572 20.80 3.75 -32.61
CA GLN A 572 21.63 3.62 -33.82
C GLN A 572 21.37 2.32 -34.57
N LEU A 573 21.20 1.20 -33.85
CA LEU A 573 20.84 -0.07 -34.47
C LEU A 573 19.47 -0.01 -35.14
N ILE A 574 18.48 0.56 -34.47
CA ILE A 574 17.16 0.78 -35.06
C ILE A 574 17.28 1.68 -36.29
N ALA A 575 18.09 2.74 -36.27
CA ALA A 575 18.28 3.60 -37.43
C ALA A 575 18.82 2.83 -38.64
N GLY A 576 19.81 1.95 -38.41
CA GLY A 576 20.39 1.10 -39.44
C GLY A 576 19.44 0.05 -39.99
N LEU A 577 18.55 -0.50 -39.16
CA LEU A 577 17.52 -1.47 -39.58
C LEU A 577 16.35 -0.80 -40.31
N ALA A 578 15.89 0.34 -39.80
CA ALA A 578 14.73 1.06 -40.29
C ALA A 578 15.04 1.92 -41.54
N GLY A 579 16.30 2.30 -41.73
CA GLY A 579 16.68 3.29 -42.75
C GLY A 579 16.20 4.72 -42.43
N TYR A 580 15.73 4.96 -41.21
CA TYR A 580 15.22 6.24 -40.73
C TYR A 580 15.75 6.53 -39.34
N THR A 581 16.15 7.78 -39.11
CA THR A 581 16.37 8.31 -37.76
C THR A 581 15.04 8.56 -37.06
N GLU A 582 15.03 8.54 -35.74
CA GLU A 582 13.84 8.85 -34.95
C GLU A 582 13.22 10.20 -35.30
N LYS A 583 14.05 11.24 -35.48
CA LYS A 583 13.60 12.59 -35.87
C LYS A 583 12.87 12.59 -37.22
N GLN A 584 13.35 11.80 -38.18
CA GLN A 584 12.67 11.66 -39.49
C GLN A 584 11.32 10.95 -39.34
N LEU A 585 11.23 9.92 -38.49
CA LEU A 585 9.96 9.26 -38.18
C LEU A 585 8.98 10.23 -37.51
N ASP A 586 9.44 10.99 -36.52
CA ASP A 586 8.61 11.98 -35.81
C ASP A 586 8.10 13.06 -36.75
N THR A 587 8.96 13.62 -37.61
CA THR A 587 8.57 14.61 -38.62
C THR A 587 7.52 14.04 -39.58
N PHE A 588 7.69 12.79 -40.04
CA PHE A 588 6.70 12.14 -40.90
C PHE A 588 5.35 11.97 -40.19
N ILE A 589 5.38 11.53 -38.93
CA ILE A 589 4.19 11.32 -38.10
C ILE A 589 3.46 12.64 -37.88
N GLU A 590 4.17 13.70 -37.50
CA GLU A 590 3.60 15.04 -37.27
C GLU A 590 2.95 15.60 -38.53
N ASN A 591 3.62 15.51 -39.68
CA ASN A 591 3.06 15.92 -40.97
C ASN A 591 1.81 15.10 -41.36
N THR A 592 1.83 13.80 -41.05
CA THR A 592 0.69 12.92 -41.31
C THR A 592 -0.50 13.26 -40.40
N ILE A 593 -0.26 13.58 -39.13
CA ILE A 593 -1.30 14.02 -38.20
C ILE A 593 -1.86 15.38 -38.63
N ALA A 594 -1.00 16.33 -39.00
CA ALA A 594 -1.41 17.68 -39.41
C ALA A 594 -2.24 17.70 -40.70
N SER A 595 -1.99 16.77 -41.62
CA SER A 595 -2.73 16.64 -42.88
C SER A 595 -4.05 15.87 -42.75
N LYS A 596 -4.31 15.22 -41.60
CA LYS A 596 -5.53 14.43 -41.38
C LYS A 596 -6.54 15.20 -40.53
N PRO A 597 -7.84 15.11 -40.85
CA PRO A 597 -8.87 15.60 -39.95
C PRO A 597 -8.85 14.79 -38.65
N ALA A 598 -9.14 15.46 -37.53
CA ALA A 598 -9.29 14.80 -36.24
C ALA A 598 -10.30 13.65 -36.33
N SER A 599 -10.01 12.55 -35.64
CA SER A 599 -10.93 11.40 -35.61
C SER A 599 -12.29 11.79 -35.00
N SER A 600 -13.34 11.01 -35.28
CA SER A 600 -14.65 11.24 -34.65
C SER A 600 -14.57 11.21 -33.13
N ALA A 601 -13.74 10.33 -32.56
CA ALA A 601 -13.56 10.21 -31.11
C ALA A 601 -12.83 11.45 -30.54
N GLU A 602 -11.74 11.88 -31.16
CA GLU A 602 -11.00 13.09 -30.79
C GLU A 602 -11.88 14.34 -30.85
N THR A 603 -12.62 14.51 -31.95
CA THR A 603 -13.55 15.63 -32.13
C THR A 603 -14.64 15.62 -31.06
N HIS A 604 -15.16 14.43 -30.72
CA HIS A 604 -16.21 14.30 -29.71
C HIS A 604 -15.72 14.63 -28.30
N VAL A 605 -14.51 14.19 -27.93
CA VAL A 605 -13.87 14.59 -26.67
C VAL A 605 -13.60 16.10 -26.66
N ALA A 606 -13.11 16.68 -27.75
CA ALA A 606 -12.86 18.11 -27.87
C ALA A 606 -14.16 18.95 -27.70
N ARG A 607 -15.29 18.50 -28.27
CA ARG A 607 -16.61 19.13 -28.05
C ARG A 607 -17.05 19.09 -26.59
N ASN A 608 -16.55 18.12 -25.82
CA ASN A 608 -16.81 17.95 -24.40
C ASN A 608 -15.64 18.43 -23.52
N ALA A 609 -14.77 19.32 -24.02
CA ALA A 609 -13.60 19.80 -23.28
C ALA A 609 -13.95 20.44 -21.91
N ALA A 610 -15.15 20.99 -21.75
CA ALA A 610 -15.62 21.51 -20.46
C ALA A 610 -15.70 20.41 -19.38
N LEU A 611 -16.18 19.21 -19.72
CA LEU A 611 -16.22 18.06 -18.81
C LEU A 611 -14.81 17.58 -18.44
N VAL A 612 -13.90 17.54 -19.43
CA VAL A 612 -12.49 17.17 -19.18
C VAL A 612 -11.82 18.17 -18.23
N LYS A 613 -12.03 19.47 -18.44
CA LYS A 613 -11.54 20.54 -17.54
C LYS A 613 -12.13 20.43 -16.14
N GLU A 614 -13.42 20.10 -16.03
CA GLU A 614 -14.08 19.91 -14.74
C GLU A 614 -13.47 18.74 -13.96
N VAL A 615 -13.21 17.61 -14.63
CA VAL A 615 -12.54 16.44 -14.04
C VAL A 615 -11.13 16.80 -13.58
N ALA A 616 -10.36 17.52 -14.40
CA ALA A 616 -9.02 17.98 -14.02
C ALA A 616 -9.06 18.87 -12.78
N ARG A 617 -9.99 19.84 -12.73
CA ARG A 617 -10.19 20.71 -11.56
C ARG A 617 -10.53 19.93 -10.29
N GLU A 618 -11.43 18.95 -10.39
CA GLU A 618 -11.77 18.09 -9.25
C GLU A 618 -10.53 17.30 -8.79
N ALA A 619 -9.78 16.72 -9.74
CA ALA A 619 -8.55 16.00 -9.42
C ALA A 619 -7.55 16.90 -8.69
N PHE A 620 -7.24 18.10 -9.20
CA PHE A 620 -6.34 19.04 -8.52
C PHE A 620 -6.83 19.40 -7.11
N THR A 621 -8.14 19.57 -6.94
CA THR A 621 -8.73 19.86 -5.63
C THR A 621 -8.50 18.72 -4.64
N GLN A 622 -8.77 17.48 -5.05
CA GLN A 622 -8.58 16.30 -4.20
C GLN A 622 -7.09 16.03 -3.93
N ILE A 623 -6.21 16.28 -4.90
CA ILE A 623 -4.75 16.21 -4.72
C ILE A 623 -4.29 17.20 -3.65
N ALA A 624 -4.77 18.45 -3.70
CA ALA A 624 -4.45 19.45 -2.69
C ALA A 624 -5.00 19.07 -1.29
N VAL A 625 -6.12 18.36 -1.20
CA VAL A 625 -6.62 17.78 0.06
C VAL A 625 -5.65 16.72 0.58
N LEU A 626 -5.20 15.79 -0.26
CA LEU A 626 -4.25 14.75 0.13
C LEU A 626 -2.89 15.34 0.53
N GLN A 627 -2.38 16.33 -0.19
CA GLN A 627 -1.14 17.04 0.18
C GLN A 627 -1.23 17.67 1.58
N ARG A 628 -2.36 18.31 1.91
CA ARG A 628 -2.61 18.85 3.26
C ARG A 628 -2.69 17.73 4.31
N ALA A 629 -3.33 16.61 4.00
CA ALA A 629 -3.36 15.46 4.90
C ALA A 629 -1.95 14.89 5.14
N THR A 630 -1.12 14.80 4.10
CA THR A 630 0.30 14.37 4.20
C THR A 630 1.12 15.33 5.05
N GLN A 631 0.93 16.64 4.89
CA GLN A 631 1.56 17.63 5.77
C GLN A 631 1.12 17.43 7.23
N GLN A 632 -0.18 17.35 7.49
CA GLN A 632 -0.71 17.07 8.84
C GLN A 632 -0.15 15.78 9.44
N PHE A 633 -0.02 14.73 8.63
CA PHE A 633 0.63 13.48 9.02
C PHE A 633 2.08 13.74 9.49
N ARG A 634 2.89 14.47 8.70
CA ARG A 634 4.29 14.78 9.05
C ARG A 634 4.38 15.56 10.36
N HIS A 635 3.49 16.54 10.57
CA HIS A 635 3.47 17.36 11.78
C HIS A 635 3.10 16.53 13.01
N ARG A 636 2.05 15.71 12.91
CA ARG A 636 1.64 14.81 13.98
C ARG A 636 2.71 13.74 14.26
N LEU A 637 3.37 13.24 13.23
CA LEU A 637 4.47 12.30 13.39
C LEU A 637 5.62 12.90 14.18
N LEU A 638 6.02 14.15 13.91
CA LEU A 638 7.02 14.86 14.72
C LEU A 638 6.57 14.94 16.19
N VAL A 639 5.31 15.31 16.43
CA VAL A 639 4.76 15.39 17.80
C VAL A 639 4.77 14.02 18.49
N GLU A 640 4.30 12.96 17.82
CA GLU A 640 4.31 11.60 18.38
C GLU A 640 5.73 11.12 18.65
N LEU A 641 6.67 11.29 17.70
CA LEU A 641 8.08 10.97 17.91
C LEU A 641 8.62 11.71 19.13
N ARG A 642 8.37 13.02 19.23
CA ARG A 642 8.84 13.84 20.35
C ARG A 642 8.27 13.35 21.68
N LEU A 643 6.95 13.14 21.75
CA LEU A 643 6.26 12.72 22.97
C LEU A 643 6.64 11.30 23.39
N SER A 644 6.74 10.35 22.46
CA SER A 644 7.20 8.98 22.72
C SER A 644 8.68 8.92 23.15
N HIS A 645 9.47 9.94 22.84
CA HIS A 645 10.84 10.10 23.34
C HIS A 645 10.92 10.93 24.63
N GLY A 646 9.79 11.28 25.26
CA GLY A 646 9.75 12.07 26.49
C GLY A 646 10.29 13.50 26.32
N MET A 647 10.48 13.96 25.09
CA MET A 647 11.10 15.25 24.83
C MET A 647 10.05 16.35 24.94
N ASN A 648 10.28 17.36 25.77
CA ASN A 648 9.53 18.61 25.64
C ASN A 648 10.14 19.47 24.52
N GLN A 649 9.45 20.54 24.11
CA GLN A 649 9.94 21.42 23.04
C GLN A 649 11.32 22.03 23.35
N GLY A 650 11.59 22.39 24.61
CA GLY A 650 12.88 22.94 25.04
C GLY A 650 14.02 21.95 24.84
N PHE A 651 13.82 20.72 25.32
CA PHE A 651 14.79 19.64 25.20
C PHE A 651 15.07 19.26 23.74
N PHE A 652 14.01 19.07 22.93
CA PHE A 652 14.17 18.79 21.50
C PHE A 652 14.99 19.88 20.78
N LYS A 653 14.71 21.17 21.06
CA LYS A 653 15.49 22.28 20.47
C LYS A 653 16.96 22.23 20.89
N SER A 654 17.24 21.91 22.15
CA SER A 654 18.62 21.79 22.64
C SER A 654 19.38 20.70 21.88
N THR A 655 18.81 19.50 21.80
CA THR A 655 19.37 18.37 21.05
C THR A 655 19.53 18.70 19.56
N TYR A 656 18.54 19.38 18.97
CA TYR A 656 18.61 19.81 17.57
C TYR A 656 19.78 20.77 17.33
N ARG A 657 19.99 21.77 18.20
CA ARG A 657 21.08 22.76 18.07
C ARG A 657 22.45 22.12 18.27
N GLU A 658 22.55 21.15 19.18
CA GLU A 658 23.77 20.41 19.44
C GLU A 658 24.19 19.58 18.22
N LEU A 659 23.25 18.85 17.61
CA LEU A 659 23.53 18.00 16.44
C LEU A 659 23.65 18.79 15.13
N PHE A 660 22.99 19.94 15.03
CA PHE A 660 22.90 20.74 13.80
C PHE A 660 23.18 22.24 14.06
N PRO A 661 24.40 22.61 14.50
CA PRO A 661 24.71 23.98 14.93
C PRO A 661 24.55 25.02 13.82
N HIS A 662 24.68 24.62 12.55
CA HIS A 662 24.51 25.50 11.39
C HIS A 662 23.05 25.70 10.96
N TYR A 663 22.09 25.02 11.61
CA TYR A 663 20.67 25.08 11.29
C TYR A 663 19.87 25.58 12.50
N PRO A 664 19.71 26.89 12.70
CA PRO A 664 19.04 27.40 13.89
C PRO A 664 17.53 27.05 13.89
N MET A 665 17.07 26.42 14.96
CA MET A 665 15.64 26.22 15.25
C MET A 665 15.19 27.19 16.34
N SER A 666 14.44 28.21 15.93
CA SER A 666 13.82 29.17 16.86
C SER A 666 12.59 28.59 17.56
N ASP A 667 12.18 29.23 18.66
CA ASP A 667 11.02 28.83 19.45
C ASP A 667 9.72 28.85 18.64
N GLY A 668 9.55 29.91 17.81
CA GLY A 668 8.44 29.98 16.85
C GLY A 668 8.54 28.90 15.77
N THR A 669 9.74 28.49 15.36
CA THR A 669 9.89 27.48 14.30
C THR A 669 9.35 26.12 14.70
N LEU A 670 9.71 25.59 15.89
CA LEU A 670 9.23 24.28 16.33
C LEU A 670 7.71 24.30 16.56
N SER A 671 7.18 25.35 17.20
CA SER A 671 5.74 25.51 17.38
C SER A 671 5.01 25.53 16.03
N ASN A 672 5.52 26.27 15.05
CA ASN A 672 4.92 26.34 13.72
C ASN A 672 5.02 25.00 12.97
N LEU A 673 6.06 24.21 13.19
CA LEU A 673 6.19 22.86 12.64
C LEU A 673 5.19 21.89 13.28
N GLU A 674 4.99 21.94 14.59
CA GLU A 674 4.04 21.05 15.30
C GLU A 674 2.58 21.39 14.99
N ASN A 675 2.29 22.68 14.79
CA ASN A 675 0.96 23.18 14.44
C ASN A 675 0.67 23.16 12.93
N GLY A 676 1.60 22.68 12.12
CA GLY A 676 1.46 22.59 10.65
C GLY A 676 1.39 23.93 9.92
N GLN A 677 1.90 25.00 10.53
CA GLN A 677 2.06 26.31 9.91
C GLN A 677 3.35 26.41 9.07
N LYS A 678 4.33 25.54 9.33
CA LYS A 678 5.57 25.43 8.55
C LYS A 678 5.73 24.01 8.04
N ALA A 679 6.02 23.85 6.76
CA ALA A 679 6.23 22.53 6.15
C ALA A 679 7.51 21.85 6.67
N ILE A 680 7.45 20.52 6.82
CA ILE A 680 8.64 19.70 7.08
C ILE A 680 9.27 19.35 5.72
N THR A 681 10.42 19.96 5.44
CA THR A 681 11.18 19.76 4.19
C THR A 681 11.97 18.43 4.21
N PRO A 682 12.45 17.94 3.05
CA PRO A 682 13.34 16.77 2.98
C PRO A 682 14.57 16.84 3.89
N MET A 683 15.21 18.01 3.94
CA MET A 683 16.37 18.22 4.82
C MET A 683 15.96 18.16 6.29
N LEU A 684 14.88 18.84 6.67
CA LEU A 684 14.41 18.86 8.06
C LEU A 684 13.94 17.48 8.51
N ALA A 685 13.23 16.74 7.64
CA ALA A 685 12.86 15.35 7.91
C ALA A 685 14.10 14.49 8.17
N LYS A 686 15.17 14.63 7.38
CA LYS A 686 16.44 13.92 7.61
C LYS A 686 17.05 14.26 8.97
N GLN A 687 17.08 15.54 9.36
CA GLN A 687 17.61 16.00 10.64
C GLN A 687 16.79 15.47 11.83
N ILE A 688 15.46 15.57 11.75
CA ILE A 688 14.53 15.02 12.75
C ILE A 688 14.72 13.50 12.88
N SER A 689 14.86 12.82 11.73
CA SER A 689 15.03 11.37 11.68
C SER A 689 16.33 10.92 12.36
N GLN A 690 17.41 11.69 12.21
CA GLN A 690 18.69 11.44 12.91
C GLN A 690 18.57 11.62 14.43
N ILE A 691 17.80 12.61 14.90
CA ILE A 691 17.55 12.81 16.36
C ILE A 691 16.84 11.60 16.96
N PHE A 692 15.83 11.08 16.25
CA PHE A 692 14.99 9.99 16.76
C PHE A 692 15.46 8.59 16.36
N GLY A 693 16.51 8.48 15.56
CA GLY A 693 17.00 7.20 15.03
C GLY A 693 15.94 6.45 14.22
N VAL A 694 15.22 7.14 13.34
CA VAL A 694 14.20 6.53 12.46
C VAL A 694 14.58 6.73 10.99
N ASP A 695 14.05 5.91 10.09
CA ASP A 695 14.24 6.14 8.65
C ASP A 695 13.48 7.40 8.20
N ARG A 696 14.13 8.25 7.41
CA ARG A 696 13.50 9.49 6.89
C ARG A 696 12.25 9.25 6.06
N SER A 697 12.13 8.10 5.41
CA SER A 697 10.93 7.68 4.65
C SER A 697 9.69 7.57 5.53
N LEU A 698 9.84 7.50 6.86
CA LEU A 698 8.72 7.55 7.78
C LEU A 698 7.85 8.81 7.61
N PHE A 699 8.47 9.95 7.26
CA PHE A 699 7.81 11.24 6.97
C PHE A 699 7.19 11.31 5.56
N TYR A 700 7.51 10.36 4.70
CA TYR A 700 7.06 10.29 3.31
C TYR A 700 6.29 8.99 3.15
N PRO A 701 5.08 8.90 3.75
CA PRO A 701 4.25 7.74 3.53
C PRO A 701 4.09 7.52 2.02
N SER A 702 4.47 6.32 1.57
CA SER A 702 4.41 5.94 0.17
C SER A 702 2.95 6.02 -0.26
N HIS A 703 2.65 6.96 -1.13
CA HIS A 703 1.30 7.24 -1.59
C HIS A 703 1.21 7.16 -3.09
N PHE A 704 -0.03 7.00 -3.51
CA PHE A 704 -0.44 7.15 -4.88
C PHE A 704 0.00 8.53 -5.44
N ALA A 705 -0.02 9.56 -4.57
CA ALA A 705 0.56 10.89 -4.77
C ALA A 705 2.00 10.99 -4.24
N GLU A 706 2.97 10.30 -4.85
CA GLU A 706 4.37 10.72 -4.75
C GLU A 706 4.53 12.07 -5.48
N VAL A 707 4.17 13.14 -4.78
CA VAL A 707 4.58 14.50 -5.09
C VAL A 707 5.84 14.72 -4.26
N GLU A 708 6.99 14.89 -4.92
CA GLU A 708 8.35 15.01 -4.35
C GLU A 708 9.15 13.70 -4.26
N THR A 709 9.70 13.30 -5.41
CA THR A 709 11.09 12.81 -5.51
C THR A 709 11.82 13.67 -6.52
#